data_AF-A0A818TRZ1-F1
#
_entry.id   AF-A0A818TRZ1-F1
#
_cell.length_a   1.000
_cell.length_b   1.000
_cell.length_c   1.000
_cell.angle_alpha   90.00
_cell.angle_beta   90.00
_cell.angle_gamma   90.00
#
_symmetry.space_group_name_H-M   'P 1'
#
loop_
_entity.id
_entity.type
_entity.pdbx_description
1 polymer ?
#
loop_
_entity_poly.entity_id
_entity_poly.type
_entity_poly.pdbx_seq_one_letter_code
_entity_poly.pdbx_strand_id
1 'polypeptide(L)'
;MSNNRVAVVSDGRLAVGTGRSVTTNISLGTPEATGKLAWVQNTYASQYNHAVSCWKAFETSGIKRQMRGGHLLLYRWLVLAVVIVAFVLGGLSKNVKPYITFPIVSAVIYLGLTIWNWHVFRTNGNLLHSHMVQVPDSALPGFINEFYTIPIYAQVTDQRLLAISNYTNTVIAQLIEQHHGSSMAAIKNETVPYNQIQGIASNNVPAYSNGDADIFSVEEHYLHGIYMGVKWQCVEYARRWLFMRKQCIFQNVRHAADIFTNVKSIERVTNGKHFPLRAYPNGSPHKPQADSILIFSRADDQPFGHIAIICEVIPGFVRIAEQNIDSKYWPGDYARELRLIQKDDLYYIEDDEGVITGWMEIEDNHQLQPLDESNLDVILKQYQHRRPAGTLERCMIPNKNFDLKESWLDKNCPAEKYFLDIHGENIARADTDYFPYYKIDNYLLFHIGTASNEIHRMFMEATQCVMNDDELMARCDIPQVFWSRIRYSWANHRHLEMSGRLDLAFNGEQLKVFDYNADITSALFECAIIQEKWAKAVQLESTFFPGFQMHRALVHNWKQMNIKSCVHLLINNGPEEMLTALYMQQVMNEAGIDTKLCSMSDDLYWKDGKIEDSDGRLVTTVWKLWMWDTIFNDYFNTQKERGLDVDNDLVWIPTNGDHPHLSDIFLNDQIQVIEPLWKVITSNKALLPILWSIYPNHQYLLRSEWTVTDALKCSGYVKKPIVGCCGQNITLHNKDDETVINETTGNYENRNCIYQELFPLTSFNGYYCIFGSWILHGRFTGFCVHEDQKLITDAKSPVTTSCIVWK
;
A
#
# COMPACT_ATOMS: atom_id res chain seq x y z
N MET A 1 -56.06 -13.85 10.43
CA MET A 1 -56.88 -12.61 10.39
C MET A 1 -55.96 -11.45 10.02
N SER A 2 -55.58 -11.32 8.75
CA SER A 2 -56.23 -10.48 7.73
C SER A 2 -56.28 -8.99 8.08
N ASN A 3 -55.32 -8.21 7.58
CA ASN A 3 -55.59 -7.23 6.52
C ASN A 3 -54.34 -6.39 6.21
N ASN A 4 -53.65 -6.77 5.13
CA ASN A 4 -52.86 -5.87 4.30
C ASN A 4 -53.76 -4.76 3.73
N ARG A 5 -53.37 -3.50 3.88
CA ARG A 5 -53.78 -2.43 2.95
C ARG A 5 -52.56 -1.61 2.58
N VAL A 6 -52.05 -1.91 1.39
CA VAL A 6 -51.18 -1.05 0.59
C VAL A 6 -52.00 0.19 0.23
N ALA A 7 -51.46 1.39 0.48
CA ALA A 7 -51.98 2.63 -0.08
C ALA A 7 -51.13 2.98 -1.31
N VAL A 8 -51.72 2.74 -2.49
CA VAL A 8 -51.30 3.35 -3.76
C VAL A 8 -51.94 4.74 -3.82
N VAL A 9 -51.15 5.77 -4.14
CA VAL A 9 -51.69 7.06 -4.59
C VAL A 9 -51.05 7.42 -5.92
N SER A 10 -51.87 7.30 -6.95
CA SER A 10 -51.72 7.87 -8.29
C SER A 10 -52.19 9.34 -8.30
N ASP A 11 -51.81 10.01 -9.38
CA ASP A 11 -52.29 11.30 -9.87
C ASP A 11 -51.90 12.56 -9.09
N GLY A 12 -51.02 13.32 -9.75
CA GLY A 12 -50.49 14.58 -9.25
C GLY A 12 -51.56 15.65 -9.06
N ARG A 13 -51.40 16.37 -7.94
CA ARG A 13 -51.69 17.79 -7.66
C ARG A 13 -52.26 17.93 -6.23
N LEU A 14 -51.52 18.58 -5.35
CA LEU A 14 -52.04 19.37 -4.22
C LEU A 14 -50.92 20.36 -3.81
N ALA A 15 -51.03 21.64 -4.17
CA ALA A 15 -51.79 22.70 -3.51
C ALA A 15 -51.09 23.20 -2.23
N VAL A 16 -50.39 24.34 -2.37
CA VAL A 16 -49.79 25.11 -1.28
C VAL A 16 -50.91 25.71 -0.43
N GLY A 17 -51.10 25.18 0.77
CA GLY A 17 -52.03 25.69 1.77
C GLY A 17 -51.33 26.55 2.80
N THR A 18 -51.88 27.74 3.02
CA THR A 18 -51.40 28.84 3.86
C THR A 18 -51.39 28.52 5.37
N GLY A 19 -50.48 29.18 6.09
CA GLY A 19 -50.16 28.89 7.48
C GLY A 19 -51.31 28.98 8.47
N ARG A 20 -51.22 28.14 9.51
CA ARG A 20 -51.78 28.37 10.84
C ARG A 20 -50.85 27.76 11.89
N SER A 21 -50.54 28.55 12.91
CA SER A 21 -49.77 28.16 14.09
C SER A 21 -50.46 27.00 14.82
N VAL A 22 -49.70 25.97 15.18
CA VAL A 22 -50.10 25.02 16.22
C VAL A 22 -49.30 25.37 17.47
N THR A 23 -49.94 26.11 18.38
CA THR A 23 -49.53 26.25 19.77
C THR A 23 -50.03 25.02 20.53
N THR A 24 -49.13 24.22 21.08
CA THR A 24 -49.45 23.24 22.13
C THR A 24 -48.66 23.61 23.38
N ASN A 25 -49.38 24.11 24.38
CA ASN A 25 -48.90 24.33 25.74
C ASN A 25 -48.61 22.97 26.40
N ILE A 26 -47.36 22.75 26.82
CA ILE A 26 -46.97 21.67 27.73
C ILE A 26 -46.34 22.34 28.95
N SER A 27 -46.87 22.05 30.14
CA SER A 27 -46.35 22.58 31.41
C SER A 27 -44.95 22.02 31.68
N LEU A 28 -44.03 22.92 32.06
CA LEU A 28 -42.60 22.71 32.15
C LEU A 28 -42.17 21.93 33.41
N GLY A 29 -41.27 20.97 33.21
CA GLY A 29 -40.36 20.44 34.22
C GLY A 29 -38.91 20.74 33.82
N THR A 30 -38.21 21.45 34.72
CA THR A 30 -36.79 21.86 34.79
C THR A 30 -36.16 22.70 33.64
N PRO A 31 -35.29 23.71 33.97
CA PRO A 31 -34.77 24.69 33.00
C PRO A 31 -33.81 24.14 31.91
N GLU A 32 -33.16 23.00 32.12
CA GLU A 32 -32.20 22.43 31.16
C GLU A 32 -32.85 21.78 29.94
N ALA A 33 -34.11 21.33 30.05
CA ALA A 33 -34.83 20.71 28.93
C ALA A 33 -35.31 21.75 27.91
N THR A 34 -35.59 22.97 28.35
CA THR A 34 -36.06 24.10 27.52
C THR A 34 -35.02 24.63 26.54
N GLY A 35 -33.73 24.62 26.90
CA GLY A 35 -32.66 25.09 26.02
C GLY A 35 -32.36 24.14 24.85
N LYS A 36 -32.36 22.82 25.10
CA LYS A 36 -32.09 21.80 24.07
C LYS A 36 -33.23 21.64 23.07
N LEU A 37 -34.49 21.72 23.50
CA LEU A 37 -35.64 21.63 22.60
C LEU A 37 -35.82 22.88 21.71
N ALA A 38 -35.53 24.08 22.23
CA ALA A 38 -35.56 25.32 21.45
C ALA A 38 -34.46 25.35 20.39
N TRP A 39 -33.26 24.83 20.70
CA TRP A 39 -32.16 24.71 19.72
C TRP A 39 -32.51 23.73 18.59
N VAL A 40 -33.08 22.57 18.92
CA VAL A 40 -33.51 21.58 17.92
C VAL A 40 -34.61 22.14 17.01
N GLN A 41 -35.64 22.78 17.56
CA GLN A 41 -36.72 23.37 16.77
C GLN A 41 -36.26 24.51 15.86
N ASN A 42 -35.35 25.37 16.34
CA ASN A 42 -34.80 26.46 15.52
C ASN A 42 -33.88 25.97 14.40
N THR A 43 -33.11 24.90 14.64
CA THR A 43 -32.22 24.30 13.63
C THR A 43 -33.02 23.60 12.53
N TYR A 44 -34.07 22.84 12.89
CA TYR A 44 -34.97 22.23 11.89
C TYR A 44 -35.76 23.27 11.10
N ALA A 45 -36.22 24.35 11.73
CA ALA A 45 -36.89 25.46 11.03
C ALA A 45 -35.92 26.20 10.08
N SER A 46 -34.67 26.40 10.48
CA SER A 46 -33.62 27.01 9.65
C SER A 46 -33.31 26.17 8.41
N GLN A 47 -33.12 24.86 8.58
CA GLN A 47 -32.83 23.95 7.47
C GLN A 47 -34.03 23.76 6.53
N TYR A 48 -35.25 23.70 7.08
CA TYR A 48 -36.48 23.69 6.27
C TYR A 48 -36.61 24.98 5.44
N ASN A 49 -36.39 26.14 6.05
CA ASN A 49 -36.44 27.43 5.35
C ASN A 49 -35.33 27.59 4.31
N HIS A 50 -34.16 27.01 4.55
CA HIS A 50 -33.06 26.97 3.59
C HIS A 50 -33.43 26.08 2.39
N ALA A 51 -33.96 24.88 2.62
CA ALA A 51 -34.43 23.99 1.56
C ALA A 51 -35.56 24.62 0.72
N VAL A 52 -36.52 25.30 1.37
CA VAL A 52 -37.59 26.05 0.69
C VAL A 52 -37.03 27.24 -0.11
N SER A 53 -35.98 27.90 0.38
CA SER A 53 -35.32 28.99 -0.33
C SER A 53 -34.53 28.49 -1.55
N CYS A 54 -33.83 27.35 -1.43
CA CYS A 54 -33.20 26.69 -2.57
C CYS A 54 -34.24 26.25 -3.61
N TRP A 55 -35.40 25.74 -3.17
CA TRP A 55 -36.51 25.39 -4.07
C TRP A 55 -37.07 26.61 -4.81
N LYS A 56 -37.29 27.73 -4.10
CA LYS A 56 -37.73 28.99 -4.74
C LYS A 56 -36.68 29.54 -5.70
N ALA A 57 -35.40 29.52 -5.32
CA ALA A 57 -34.30 29.94 -6.17
C ALA A 57 -34.24 29.10 -7.46
N PHE A 58 -34.47 27.78 -7.37
CA PHE A 58 -34.58 26.87 -8.52
C PHE A 58 -35.80 27.15 -9.41
N GLU A 59 -36.96 27.47 -8.84
CA GLU A 59 -38.15 27.84 -9.63
C GLU A 59 -37.95 29.15 -10.40
N THR A 60 -37.14 30.08 -9.87
CA THR A 60 -36.89 31.38 -10.48
C THR A 60 -35.64 31.45 -11.37
N SER A 61 -34.70 30.50 -11.27
CA SER A 61 -33.39 30.57 -11.94
C SER A 61 -33.38 30.29 -13.45
N GLY A 62 -34.54 30.10 -14.10
CA GLY A 62 -34.63 29.80 -15.54
C GLY A 62 -34.13 28.41 -15.95
N ILE A 63 -33.41 27.70 -15.08
CA ILE A 63 -32.86 26.33 -15.27
C ILE A 63 -33.97 25.31 -15.58
N LYS A 64 -35.17 25.53 -15.04
CA LYS A 64 -36.37 24.70 -15.28
C LYS A 64 -36.77 24.62 -16.77
N ARG A 65 -36.39 25.60 -17.60
CA ARG A 65 -36.63 25.57 -19.07
C ARG A 65 -35.59 24.75 -19.86
N GLN A 66 -34.45 24.43 -19.26
CA GLN A 66 -33.34 23.74 -19.94
C GLN A 66 -33.25 22.23 -19.64
N MET A 67 -33.94 21.73 -18.60
CA MET A 67 -33.99 20.30 -18.29
C MET A 67 -35.05 19.57 -19.13
N ARG A 68 -34.64 18.55 -19.92
CA ARG A 68 -35.58 17.69 -20.68
C ARG A 68 -36.00 16.45 -19.89
N GLY A 69 -37.31 16.19 -19.89
CA GLY A 69 -37.94 14.88 -19.61
C GLY A 69 -37.49 14.16 -18.33
N GLY A 70 -36.79 13.04 -18.51
CA GLY A 70 -36.46 12.06 -17.45
C GLY A 70 -35.61 12.59 -16.30
N HIS A 71 -34.75 13.58 -16.56
CA HIS A 71 -33.89 14.18 -15.52
C HIS A 71 -34.68 15.04 -14.52
N LEU A 72 -35.75 15.69 -14.98
CA LEU A 72 -36.64 16.46 -14.10
C LEU A 72 -37.50 15.52 -13.24
N LEU A 73 -37.83 14.33 -13.75
CA LEU A 73 -38.55 13.30 -13.00
C LEU A 73 -37.66 12.70 -11.91
N LEU A 74 -36.43 12.31 -12.24
CA LEU A 74 -35.46 11.75 -11.30
C LEU A 74 -35.15 12.73 -10.16
N TYR A 75 -34.99 14.01 -10.49
CA TYR A 75 -34.79 15.07 -9.50
C TYR A 75 -36.00 15.29 -8.59
N ARG A 76 -37.23 15.28 -9.15
CA ARG A 76 -38.46 15.33 -8.35
C ARG A 76 -38.60 14.14 -7.42
N TRP A 77 -38.20 12.95 -7.86
CA TRP A 77 -38.19 11.73 -7.04
C TRP A 77 -37.16 11.77 -5.92
N LEU A 78 -35.96 12.30 -6.18
CA LEU A 78 -34.91 12.48 -5.16
C LEU A 78 -35.32 13.48 -4.08
N VAL A 79 -35.88 14.64 -4.48
CA VAL A 79 -36.38 15.63 -3.52
C VAL A 79 -37.58 15.07 -2.74
N LEU A 80 -38.49 14.36 -3.41
CA LEU A 80 -39.63 13.71 -2.75
C LEU A 80 -39.17 12.61 -1.78
N ALA A 81 -38.14 11.82 -2.13
CA ALA A 81 -37.57 10.81 -1.26
C ALA A 81 -36.91 11.44 -0.02
N VAL A 82 -36.17 12.54 -0.18
CA VAL A 82 -35.59 13.28 0.96
C VAL A 82 -36.68 13.86 1.86
N VAL A 83 -37.76 14.40 1.30
CA VAL A 83 -38.91 14.93 2.07
C VAL A 83 -39.69 13.80 2.76
N ILE A 84 -39.92 12.67 2.10
CA ILE A 84 -40.58 11.49 2.69
C ILE A 84 -39.73 10.91 3.82
N VAL A 85 -38.42 10.77 3.62
CA VAL A 85 -37.49 10.29 4.66
C VAL A 85 -37.46 11.26 5.85
N ALA A 86 -37.46 12.57 5.61
CA ALA A 86 -37.57 13.57 6.67
C ALA A 86 -38.92 13.50 7.42
N PHE A 87 -40.03 13.26 6.72
CA PHE A 87 -41.37 13.11 7.32
C PHE A 87 -41.54 11.79 8.09
N VAL A 88 -41.02 10.69 7.56
CA VAL A 88 -41.06 9.36 8.17
C VAL A 88 -40.17 9.33 9.41
N LEU A 89 -38.96 9.89 9.35
CA LEU A 89 -38.06 10.01 10.51
C LEU A 89 -38.55 11.05 11.53
N GLY A 90 -39.20 12.11 11.08
CA GLY A 90 -39.92 13.07 11.94
C GLY A 90 -41.13 12.44 12.63
N GLY A 91 -41.86 11.53 11.97
CA GLY A 91 -42.97 10.77 12.55
C GLY A 91 -42.52 9.67 13.51
N LEU A 92 -41.38 9.03 13.24
CA LEU A 92 -40.75 8.03 14.11
C LEU A 92 -40.10 8.63 15.37
N SER A 93 -39.89 9.96 15.41
CA SER A 93 -39.29 10.69 16.54
C SER A 93 -40.08 10.67 17.85
N LYS A 94 -41.31 10.13 17.85
CA LYS A 94 -42.03 9.87 19.11
C LYS A 94 -41.43 8.72 19.92
N ASN A 95 -40.66 7.81 19.31
CA ASN A 95 -40.08 6.64 20.00
C ASN A 95 -38.60 6.36 19.66
N VAL A 96 -37.92 7.17 18.85
CA VAL A 96 -36.49 7.02 18.55
C VAL A 96 -35.72 8.23 19.04
N LYS A 97 -34.63 7.99 19.77
CA LYS A 97 -33.87 9.04 20.46
C LYS A 97 -33.20 10.00 19.44
N PRO A 98 -33.32 11.34 19.60
CA PRO A 98 -32.94 12.34 18.58
C PRO A 98 -31.50 12.32 18.07
N TYR A 99 -30.57 11.74 18.83
CA TYR A 99 -29.14 11.74 18.53
C TYR A 99 -28.70 10.67 17.50
N ILE A 100 -29.57 9.71 17.18
CA ILE A 100 -29.32 8.71 16.11
C ILE A 100 -29.83 9.23 14.76
N THR A 101 -30.91 10.00 14.78
CA THR A 101 -31.59 10.48 13.57
C THR A 101 -30.87 11.64 12.91
N PHE A 102 -30.19 12.49 13.68
CA PHE A 102 -29.53 13.71 13.19
C PHE A 102 -28.29 13.45 12.30
N PRO A 103 -27.36 12.54 12.62
CA PRO A 103 -26.19 12.25 11.77
C PRO A 103 -26.59 11.60 10.44
N ILE A 104 -27.57 10.70 10.48
CA ILE A 104 -28.05 9.98 9.30
C ILE A 104 -28.72 10.95 8.32
N VAL A 105 -29.58 11.85 8.81
CA VAL A 105 -30.23 12.85 7.96
C VAL A 105 -29.21 13.83 7.39
N SER A 106 -28.20 14.23 8.17
CA SER A 106 -27.13 15.13 7.71
C SER A 106 -26.25 14.48 6.64
N ALA A 107 -25.88 13.20 6.82
CA ALA A 107 -25.11 12.44 5.85
C ALA A 107 -25.86 12.25 4.53
N VAL A 108 -27.18 11.99 4.58
CA VAL A 108 -28.02 11.82 3.38
C VAL A 108 -28.18 13.15 2.63
N ILE A 109 -28.36 14.27 3.34
CA ILE A 109 -28.43 15.61 2.73
C ILE A 109 -27.09 15.98 2.08
N TYR A 110 -25.97 15.70 2.77
CA TYR A 110 -24.62 15.98 2.24
C TYR A 110 -24.34 15.15 0.99
N LEU A 111 -24.65 13.85 1.02
CA LEU A 111 -24.50 12.94 -0.12
C LEU A 111 -25.34 13.41 -1.32
N GLY A 112 -26.57 13.87 -1.08
CA GLY A 112 -27.43 14.45 -2.11
C GLY A 112 -26.85 15.72 -2.75
N LEU A 113 -26.24 16.60 -1.94
CA LEU A 113 -25.59 17.82 -2.41
C LEU A 113 -24.28 17.55 -3.17
N THR A 114 -23.51 16.53 -2.76
CA THR A 114 -22.30 16.09 -3.45
C THR A 114 -22.64 15.50 -4.82
N ILE A 115 -23.68 14.66 -4.89
CA ILE A 115 -24.18 14.09 -6.15
C ILE A 115 -24.72 15.20 -7.07
N TRP A 116 -25.42 16.20 -6.51
CA TRP A 116 -25.88 17.39 -7.24
C TRP A 116 -24.70 18.17 -7.85
N ASN A 117 -23.67 18.48 -7.06
CA ASN A 117 -22.50 19.23 -7.53
C ASN A 117 -21.72 18.46 -8.59
N TRP A 118 -21.58 17.14 -8.45
CA TRP A 118 -20.94 16.28 -9.43
C TRP A 118 -21.72 16.25 -10.76
N HIS A 119 -23.05 16.19 -10.71
CA HIS A 119 -23.88 16.07 -11.92
C HIS A 119 -24.06 17.39 -12.68
N VAL A 120 -24.18 18.52 -11.96
CA VAL A 120 -24.26 19.87 -12.56
C VAL A 120 -22.96 20.25 -13.27
N PHE A 121 -21.80 19.88 -12.69
CA PHE A 121 -20.49 20.12 -13.33
C PHE A 121 -20.28 19.30 -14.60
N ARG A 122 -20.77 18.06 -14.64
CA ARG A 122 -20.57 17.15 -15.78
C ARG A 122 -21.47 17.46 -16.97
N THR A 123 -22.62 18.10 -16.75
CA THR A 123 -23.61 18.37 -17.80
C THR A 123 -23.47 19.74 -18.46
N ASN A 124 -22.91 20.75 -17.79
CA ASN A 124 -22.74 22.11 -18.31
C ASN A 124 -21.27 22.58 -18.26
N GLY A 125 -20.37 21.79 -18.85
CA GLY A 125 -18.92 21.99 -18.80
C GLY A 125 -18.34 23.27 -19.43
N ASN A 126 -19.15 24.31 -19.67
CA ASN A 126 -18.73 25.64 -20.11
C ASN A 126 -19.91 26.62 -19.96
N LEU A 127 -20.06 27.29 -18.81
CA LEU A 127 -20.75 28.58 -18.61
C LEU A 127 -21.07 28.75 -17.11
N LEU A 128 -20.20 29.42 -16.35
CA LEU A 128 -20.52 30.20 -15.14
C LEU A 128 -19.26 30.94 -14.64
N HIS A 129 -18.64 31.72 -15.53
CA HIS A 129 -17.77 32.83 -15.13
C HIS A 129 -18.57 34.13 -15.25
N SER A 130 -19.42 34.43 -14.26
CA SER A 130 -19.91 35.77 -13.89
C SER A 130 -21.27 35.67 -13.18
N HIS A 131 -21.44 36.50 -12.14
CA HIS A 131 -22.59 36.67 -11.24
C HIS A 131 -22.45 36.01 -9.85
N MET A 132 -21.74 36.72 -8.96
CA MET A 132 -21.90 36.60 -7.52
C MET A 132 -23.19 37.32 -7.07
N VAL A 133 -24.04 36.64 -6.31
CA VAL A 133 -25.15 37.25 -5.56
C VAL A 133 -24.64 37.51 -4.13
N GLN A 134 -24.55 38.78 -3.71
CA GLN A 134 -24.28 39.15 -2.32
C GLN A 134 -25.58 39.11 -1.50
N VAL A 135 -25.52 38.57 -0.28
CA VAL A 135 -26.59 38.64 0.73
C VAL A 135 -26.14 39.61 1.83
N PRO A 136 -27.00 40.51 2.37
CA PRO A 136 -26.56 41.56 3.29
C PRO A 136 -26.29 41.06 4.72
N ASP A 137 -25.23 41.59 5.35
CA ASP A 137 -24.62 41.22 6.63
C ASP A 137 -25.47 41.37 7.92
N SER A 138 -26.77 41.70 7.84
CA SER A 138 -27.52 42.18 9.02
C SER A 138 -28.31 41.12 9.80
N ALA A 139 -28.07 39.82 9.61
CA ALA A 139 -28.76 38.80 10.41
C ALA A 139 -27.96 37.49 10.60
N LEU A 140 -26.94 37.45 11.46
CA LEU A 140 -26.38 36.20 12.04
C LEU A 140 -25.50 36.47 13.28
N PRO A 141 -25.62 35.69 14.39
CA PRO A 141 -24.69 35.76 15.52
C PRO A 141 -23.42 34.91 15.28
N GLY A 142 -22.27 35.58 15.16
CA GLY A 142 -21.01 35.27 15.85
C GLY A 142 -20.20 33.98 15.63
N PHE A 143 -20.69 32.91 15.00
CA PHE A 143 -19.93 31.63 14.91
C PHE A 143 -19.83 31.00 13.52
N ILE A 144 -20.18 31.75 12.46
CA ILE A 144 -20.14 31.25 11.08
C ILE A 144 -19.44 32.29 10.20
N ASN A 145 -18.15 32.52 10.44
CA ASN A 145 -17.34 33.36 9.55
C ASN A 145 -16.12 32.65 8.95
N GLU A 146 -15.92 31.36 9.23
CA GLU A 146 -14.75 30.61 8.70
C GLU A 146 -15.02 29.83 7.39
N PHE A 147 -16.26 29.84 6.87
CA PHE A 147 -16.63 28.96 5.76
C PHE A 147 -16.71 29.59 4.36
N TYR A 148 -16.45 30.90 4.20
CA TYR A 148 -16.60 31.56 2.90
C TYR A 148 -15.35 32.32 2.46
N THR A 149 -14.32 31.59 2.05
CA THR A 149 -13.41 31.95 0.94
C THR A 149 -12.55 30.75 0.56
N ILE A 150 -12.98 29.94 -0.42
CA ILE A 150 -12.11 28.97 -1.09
C ILE A 150 -12.28 29.18 -2.61
N PRO A 151 -11.28 29.73 -3.32
CA PRO A 151 -11.29 29.80 -4.78
C PRO A 151 -11.08 28.39 -5.35
N ILE A 152 -12.00 27.94 -6.22
CA ILE A 152 -11.92 26.63 -6.87
C ILE A 152 -11.10 26.76 -8.15
N TYR A 153 -9.82 26.40 -8.11
CA TYR A 153 -9.06 25.99 -9.29
C TYR A 153 -8.94 24.46 -9.35
N ALA A 154 -9.01 23.95 -10.57
CA ALA A 154 -9.21 22.55 -10.92
C ALA A 154 -7.96 21.68 -10.71
N GLN A 155 -8.08 20.68 -9.85
CA GLN A 155 -7.46 19.35 -9.87
C GLN A 155 -8.00 18.61 -8.63
N VAL A 156 -8.73 17.51 -8.83
CA VAL A 156 -9.12 16.65 -7.70
C VAL A 156 -7.94 15.71 -7.47
N THR A 157 -7.07 16.06 -6.54
CA THR A 157 -6.05 15.16 -5.99
C THR A 157 -6.59 14.45 -4.75
N ASP A 158 -6.08 13.23 -4.48
CA ASP A 158 -6.39 12.35 -3.33
C ASP A 158 -6.42 13.08 -1.96
N GLN A 159 -5.71 14.19 -1.84
CA GLN A 159 -5.59 14.97 -0.60
C GLN A 159 -6.92 15.53 -0.08
N ARG A 160 -7.92 15.75 -0.94
CA ARG A 160 -9.23 16.28 -0.50
C ARG A 160 -10.14 15.21 0.11
N LEU A 161 -9.99 13.96 -0.31
CA LEU A 161 -10.65 12.80 0.32
C LEU A 161 -9.99 12.46 1.66
N LEU A 162 -8.66 12.62 1.74
CA LEU A 162 -7.90 12.56 3.00
C LEU A 162 -8.35 13.61 4.02
N ALA A 163 -8.60 14.85 3.60
CA ALA A 163 -9.12 15.89 4.51
C ALA A 163 -10.50 15.54 5.11
N ILE A 164 -11.37 14.92 4.32
CA ILE A 164 -12.69 14.45 4.76
C ILE A 164 -12.55 13.24 5.70
N SER A 165 -11.66 12.29 5.40
CA SER A 165 -11.34 11.16 6.28
C SER A 165 -10.76 11.64 7.62
N ASN A 166 -9.83 12.60 7.58
CA ASN A 166 -9.19 13.18 8.77
C ASN A 166 -10.21 13.88 9.67
N TYR A 167 -11.11 14.68 9.10
CA TYR A 167 -12.18 15.32 9.87
C TYR A 167 -13.13 14.28 10.51
N THR A 168 -13.47 13.23 9.76
CA THR A 168 -14.35 12.16 10.26
C THR A 168 -13.71 11.39 11.41
N ASN A 169 -12.41 11.08 11.31
CA ASN A 169 -11.65 10.39 12.36
C ASN A 169 -11.42 11.29 13.60
N THR A 170 -11.16 12.59 13.43
CA THR A 170 -11.05 13.53 14.55
C THR A 170 -12.38 13.70 15.27
N VAL A 171 -13.50 13.78 14.54
CA VAL A 171 -14.84 13.86 15.13
C VAL A 171 -15.22 12.56 15.84
N ILE A 172 -14.84 11.39 15.30
CA ILE A 172 -15.04 10.09 15.97
C ILE A 172 -14.20 10.02 17.26
N ALA A 173 -12.94 10.44 17.23
CA ALA A 173 -12.08 10.46 18.42
C ALA A 173 -12.61 11.40 19.52
N GLN A 174 -13.07 12.60 19.15
CA GLN A 174 -13.67 13.56 20.08
C GLN A 174 -15.01 13.09 20.66
N LEU A 175 -15.81 12.35 19.88
CA LEU A 175 -17.06 11.74 20.35
C LEU A 175 -16.82 10.54 21.29
N ILE A 176 -15.71 9.83 21.14
CA ILE A 176 -15.29 8.72 22.03
C ILE A 176 -14.80 9.27 23.38
N GLU A 177 -14.03 10.36 23.38
CA GLU A 177 -13.58 11.05 24.60
C GLU A 177 -14.74 11.54 25.48
N GLN A 178 -15.86 11.94 24.89
CA GLN A 178 -17.03 12.41 25.64
C GLN A 178 -17.89 11.29 26.26
N HIS A 179 -17.71 10.01 25.87
CA HIS A 179 -18.65 8.96 26.27
C HIS A 179 -18.07 7.65 26.83
N HIS A 180 -16.75 7.40 26.83
CA HIS A 180 -16.21 6.15 27.38
C HIS A 180 -14.86 6.29 28.11
N GLY A 181 -14.91 6.55 29.43
CA GLY A 181 -13.73 6.54 30.30
C GLY A 181 -13.05 5.17 30.51
N SER A 182 -13.45 4.13 29.76
CA SER A 182 -12.94 2.76 29.89
C SER A 182 -12.46 2.13 28.57
N SER A 183 -12.65 2.77 27.40
CA SER A 183 -12.22 2.23 26.10
C SER A 183 -10.96 2.89 25.52
N MET A 184 -10.51 4.05 26.03
CA MET A 184 -9.28 4.69 25.54
C MET A 184 -8.02 3.89 25.86
N ALA A 185 -7.97 3.15 26.96
CA ALA A 185 -6.82 2.30 27.30
C ALA A 185 -6.68 1.08 26.37
N ALA A 186 -7.79 0.61 25.77
CA ALA A 186 -7.79 -0.48 24.81
C ALA A 186 -7.35 -0.01 23.41
N ILE A 187 -7.86 1.13 22.94
CA ILE A 187 -7.48 1.72 21.63
C ILE A 187 -6.03 2.24 21.63
N LYS A 188 -5.53 2.78 22.75
CA LYS A 188 -4.13 3.21 22.89
C LYS A 188 -3.10 2.07 22.79
N ASN A 189 -3.53 0.81 22.89
CA ASN A 189 -2.67 -0.36 22.74
C ASN A 189 -2.78 -1.02 21.36
N GLU A 190 -3.66 -0.55 20.48
CA GLU A 190 -3.74 -1.06 19.11
C GLU A 190 -2.65 -0.44 18.23
N THR A 191 -2.00 -1.27 17.42
CA THR A 191 -1.03 -0.84 16.43
C THR A 191 -1.74 -0.18 15.26
N VAL A 192 -1.40 1.07 15.00
CA VAL A 192 -1.79 1.88 13.86
C VAL A 192 -1.15 1.30 12.60
N PRO A 193 -1.94 0.94 11.57
CA PRO A 193 -1.39 0.43 10.32
C PRO A 193 -0.46 1.45 9.65
N TYR A 194 0.52 0.97 8.89
CA TYR A 194 1.41 1.82 8.08
C TYR A 194 0.63 2.88 7.30
N ASN A 195 1.20 4.08 7.19
CA ASN A 195 0.66 5.22 6.45
C ASN A 195 -0.65 5.79 7.02
N GLN A 196 -1.11 5.33 8.20
CA GLN A 196 -2.18 5.97 8.97
C GLN A 196 -1.59 6.94 10.01
N ILE A 197 -2.37 7.97 10.37
CA ILE A 197 -1.94 9.01 11.32
C ILE A 197 -1.92 8.42 12.74
N GLN A 198 -0.77 8.52 13.42
CA GLN A 198 -0.59 8.18 14.83
C GLN A 198 -1.00 9.34 15.75
N GLY A 199 -0.69 10.57 15.34
CA GLY A 199 -0.99 11.79 16.09
C GLY A 199 -0.65 13.05 15.29
N ILE A 200 -0.96 14.22 15.84
CA ILE A 200 -0.71 15.51 15.18
C ILE A 200 -0.03 16.44 16.19
N ALA A 201 1.21 16.84 15.92
CA ALA A 201 1.93 17.80 16.74
C ALA A 201 1.76 19.24 16.24
N SER A 202 1.99 20.20 17.13
CA SER A 202 2.09 21.63 16.79
C SER A 202 0.89 22.15 16.00
N ASN A 203 -0.30 21.63 16.31
CA ASN A 203 -1.61 21.87 15.69
C ASN A 203 -1.83 21.30 14.28
N ASN A 204 -0.78 21.11 13.47
CA ASN A 204 -0.96 20.77 12.05
C ASN A 204 0.08 19.84 11.42
N VAL A 205 1.00 19.25 12.18
CA VAL A 205 2.02 18.33 11.63
C VAL A 205 1.64 16.88 11.97
N PRO A 206 1.08 16.11 11.03
CA PRO A 206 0.70 14.71 11.30
C PRO A 206 1.94 13.82 11.39
N ALA A 207 1.97 12.92 12.36
CA ALA A 207 2.87 11.78 12.38
C ALA A 207 2.16 10.55 11.84
N TYR A 208 2.81 9.81 10.95
CA TYR A 208 2.29 8.61 10.32
C TYR A 208 3.01 7.37 10.85
N SER A 209 2.26 6.29 11.01
CA SER A 209 2.80 4.99 11.39
C SER A 209 3.70 4.45 10.29
N ASN A 210 4.88 4.00 10.68
CA ASN A 210 5.76 3.19 9.84
C ASN A 210 5.37 1.69 9.85
N GLY A 211 4.31 1.32 10.59
CA GLY A 211 3.85 -0.06 10.78
C GLY A 211 4.74 -0.80 11.77
N ASP A 212 5.92 -1.23 11.31
CA ASP A 212 6.97 -1.83 12.13
C ASP A 212 8.19 -0.92 12.06
N ALA A 213 8.82 -0.63 13.21
CA ALA A 213 9.95 0.29 13.32
C ALA A 213 11.16 -0.14 12.46
N ASP A 214 11.23 -1.44 12.16
CA ASP A 214 12.27 -2.06 11.37
C ASP A 214 12.04 -2.04 9.84
N ILE A 215 10.89 -1.56 9.38
CA ILE A 215 10.56 -1.48 7.95
C ILE A 215 11.15 -0.21 7.34
N PHE A 216 11.86 -0.36 6.23
CA PHE A 216 12.29 0.74 5.39
C PHE A 216 11.54 0.68 4.06
N SER A 217 10.50 1.51 3.94
CA SER A 217 9.52 1.46 2.85
C SER A 217 10.09 1.72 1.45
N VAL A 218 11.28 2.32 1.37
CA VAL A 218 11.88 2.90 0.15
C VAL A 218 10.98 3.88 -0.62
N GLU A 219 9.89 4.34 -0.02
CA GLU A 219 8.98 5.32 -0.61
C GLU A 219 9.41 6.73 -0.22
N GLU A 220 9.76 7.55 -1.22
CA GLU A 220 10.10 8.95 -0.98
C GLU A 220 8.83 9.78 -0.70
N HIS A 221 8.90 10.63 0.33
CA HIS A 221 7.88 11.64 0.59
C HIS A 221 8.33 13.01 0.07
N TYR A 222 7.46 13.62 -0.73
CA TYR A 222 7.62 14.99 -1.19
C TYR A 222 6.43 15.82 -0.73
N LEU A 223 6.71 16.99 -0.18
CA LEU A 223 5.70 17.99 0.17
C LEU A 223 5.97 19.24 -0.66
N HIS A 224 5.01 19.60 -1.52
CA HIS A 224 5.16 20.67 -2.52
C HIS A 224 6.44 20.56 -3.35
N GLY A 225 6.77 19.36 -3.81
CA GLY A 225 7.96 19.09 -4.62
C GLY A 225 9.28 19.06 -3.86
N ILE A 226 9.31 19.34 -2.55
CA ILE A 226 10.51 19.25 -1.73
C ILE A 226 10.59 17.88 -1.07
N TYR A 227 11.74 17.22 -1.19
CA TYR A 227 11.99 15.94 -0.55
C TYR A 227 12.01 16.08 0.98
N MET A 228 11.06 15.41 1.64
CA MET A 228 10.97 15.37 3.09
C MET A 228 11.79 14.22 3.67
N GLY A 229 11.88 13.08 2.99
CA GLY A 229 12.56 11.88 3.49
C GLY A 229 11.88 10.61 2.99
N VAL A 230 12.27 9.47 3.56
CA VAL A 230 11.61 8.18 3.29
C VAL A 230 10.41 8.01 4.23
N LYS A 231 9.27 7.57 3.71
CA LYS A 231 8.06 7.29 4.51
C LYS A 231 8.29 6.08 5.44
N TRP A 232 7.89 6.07 6.70
CA TRP A 232 7.62 7.22 7.57
C TRP A 232 8.71 7.27 8.64
N GLN A 233 9.93 7.55 8.19
CA GLN A 233 11.13 7.56 9.03
C GLN A 233 11.20 8.80 9.92
N CYS A 234 11.98 8.73 11.00
CA CYS A 234 12.14 9.83 11.96
C CYS A 234 12.72 11.11 11.32
N VAL A 235 13.70 10.96 10.42
CA VAL A 235 14.30 12.09 9.68
C VAL A 235 13.29 12.76 8.76
N GLU A 236 12.38 11.99 8.15
CA GLU A 236 11.29 12.51 7.32
C GLU A 236 10.38 13.42 8.14
N TYR A 237 9.97 12.95 9.32
CA TYR A 237 9.12 13.71 10.22
C TYR A 237 9.76 15.03 10.65
N ALA A 238 11.02 14.98 11.11
CA ALA A 238 11.73 16.15 11.59
C ALA A 238 11.93 17.20 10.47
N ARG A 239 12.27 16.78 9.25
CA ARG A 239 12.40 17.69 8.10
C ARG A 239 11.05 18.30 7.71
N ARG A 240 9.99 17.49 7.67
CA ARG A 240 8.64 17.98 7.38
C ARG A 240 8.11 18.92 8.45
N TRP A 241 8.36 18.63 9.72
CA TRP A 241 8.01 19.50 10.83
C TRP A 241 8.68 20.87 10.69
N LEU A 242 9.99 20.91 10.41
CA LEU A 242 10.71 22.17 10.17
C LEU A 242 10.15 22.92 8.96
N PHE A 243 9.81 22.21 7.90
CA PHE A 243 9.26 22.84 6.70
C PHE A 243 7.88 23.45 6.98
N MET A 244 6.98 22.71 7.63
CA MET A 244 5.62 23.17 7.94
C MET A 244 5.58 24.25 9.03
N ARG A 245 6.48 24.20 10.02
CA ARG A 245 6.47 25.11 11.18
C ARG A 245 7.41 26.30 11.05
N LYS A 246 8.44 26.18 10.23
CA LYS A 246 9.54 27.15 10.14
C LYS A 246 9.92 27.54 8.71
N GLN A 247 9.28 26.94 7.68
CA GLN A 247 9.65 27.09 6.26
C GLN A 247 11.10 26.70 5.96
N CYS A 248 11.67 25.83 6.79
CA CYS A 248 13.07 25.45 6.72
C CYS A 248 13.27 23.96 6.53
N ILE A 249 14.42 23.57 5.96
CA ILE A 249 14.88 22.19 5.84
C ILE A 249 16.35 22.10 6.26
N PHE A 250 16.80 20.92 6.67
CA PHE A 250 18.23 20.58 6.75
C PHE A 250 18.62 19.67 5.60
N GLN A 251 19.92 19.62 5.30
CA GLN A 251 20.47 18.81 4.20
C GLN A 251 20.13 17.31 4.32
N ASN A 252 20.36 16.56 3.25
CA ASN A 252 20.27 15.11 3.32
C ASN A 252 21.32 14.55 4.27
N VAL A 253 20.90 13.59 5.09
CA VAL A 253 21.74 12.87 6.04
C VAL A 253 21.48 11.39 5.89
N ARG A 254 22.52 10.58 6.10
CA ARG A 254 22.44 9.12 5.96
C ARG A 254 21.79 8.47 7.18
N HIS A 255 22.09 8.97 8.38
CA HIS A 255 21.53 8.46 9.63
C HIS A 255 21.08 9.62 10.53
N ALA A 256 20.11 9.39 11.40
CA ALA A 256 19.57 10.41 12.28
C ALA A 256 20.64 10.93 13.27
N ALA A 257 21.46 10.03 13.83
CA ALA A 257 22.55 10.41 14.74
C ALA A 257 23.57 11.39 14.12
N ASP A 258 23.77 11.34 12.80
CA ASP A 258 24.74 12.19 12.10
C ASP A 258 24.33 13.67 12.09
N ILE A 259 23.06 13.98 12.37
CA ILE A 259 22.54 15.35 12.40
C ILE A 259 23.29 16.19 13.44
N PHE A 260 23.53 15.62 14.62
CA PHE A 260 24.15 16.33 15.74
C PHE A 260 25.56 16.86 15.40
N THR A 261 26.32 16.10 14.60
CA THR A 261 27.69 16.46 14.21
C THR A 261 27.79 17.15 12.86
N ASN A 262 26.97 16.76 11.89
CA ASN A 262 27.17 17.12 10.48
C ASN A 262 26.26 18.27 10.01
N VAL A 263 25.12 18.48 10.66
CA VAL A 263 24.19 19.57 10.30
C VAL A 263 24.52 20.80 11.16
N LYS A 264 24.86 21.92 10.51
CA LYS A 264 25.27 23.16 11.18
C LYS A 264 24.30 24.32 10.99
N SER A 265 23.36 24.18 10.07
CA SER A 265 22.34 25.19 9.80
C SER A 265 21.12 24.55 9.15
N ILE A 266 19.98 25.23 9.22
CA ILE A 266 18.81 24.95 8.39
C ILE A 266 18.67 26.04 7.34
N GLU A 267 18.15 25.68 6.18
CA GLU A 267 17.92 26.58 5.05
C GLU A 267 16.42 26.91 4.94
N ARG A 268 16.08 28.18 4.85
CA ARG A 268 14.72 28.62 4.55
C ARG A 268 14.45 28.50 3.05
N VAL A 269 13.47 27.68 2.70
CA VAL A 269 13.14 27.28 1.32
C VAL A 269 12.65 28.43 0.43
N THR A 270 12.15 29.52 1.00
CA THR A 270 11.61 30.65 0.22
C THR A 270 12.68 31.58 -0.34
N ASN A 271 13.89 31.59 0.25
CA ASN A 271 14.96 32.50 -0.18
C ASN A 271 16.39 32.00 0.08
N GLY A 272 16.58 30.74 0.49
CA GLY A 272 17.89 30.16 0.74
C GLY A 272 18.62 30.73 1.95
N LYS A 273 17.96 31.54 2.81
CA LYS A 273 18.62 32.07 4.03
C LYS A 273 18.91 30.90 4.99
N HIS A 274 20.17 30.79 5.42
CA HIS A 274 20.59 29.82 6.42
C HIS A 274 20.46 30.38 7.85
N PHE A 275 20.02 29.53 8.77
CA PHE A 275 19.93 29.79 10.20
C PHE A 275 20.81 28.78 10.94
N PRO A 276 21.81 29.22 11.73
CA PRO A 276 22.69 28.30 12.45
C PRO A 276 21.94 27.38 13.41
N LEU A 277 22.43 26.14 13.55
CA LEU A 277 22.00 25.22 14.59
C LEU A 277 23.08 25.12 15.66
N ARG A 278 22.71 25.40 16.91
CA ARG A 278 23.60 25.27 18.06
C ARG A 278 23.31 23.96 18.78
N ALA A 279 24.31 23.08 18.83
CA ALA A 279 24.22 21.78 19.51
C ALA A 279 24.59 21.91 21.00
N TYR A 280 23.80 21.28 21.85
CA TYR A 280 24.01 21.17 23.28
C TYR A 280 24.05 19.69 23.67
N PRO A 281 25.16 19.17 24.21
CA PRO A 281 25.23 17.78 24.64
C PRO A 281 24.29 17.53 25.82
N ASN A 282 23.81 16.30 25.98
CA ASN A 282 23.07 15.91 27.17
C ASN A 282 23.95 16.14 28.42
N GLY A 283 23.41 16.80 29.46
CA GLY A 283 24.21 17.32 30.58
C GLY A 283 24.78 18.73 30.34
N SER A 284 24.20 19.50 29.41
CA SER A 284 24.57 20.91 29.18
C SER A 284 23.99 21.83 30.26
N PRO A 285 24.64 22.96 30.60
CA PRO A 285 24.06 23.99 31.48
C PRO A 285 22.91 24.78 30.81
N HIS A 286 22.78 24.65 29.48
CA HIS A 286 21.68 25.25 28.75
C HIS A 286 20.44 24.38 28.91
N LYS A 287 19.28 24.96 29.22
CA LYS A 287 18.02 24.20 29.32
C LYS A 287 17.43 23.99 27.93
N PRO A 288 16.95 22.79 27.56
CA PRO A 288 16.24 22.61 26.29
C PRO A 288 14.99 23.49 26.20
N GLN A 289 14.64 23.87 24.98
CA GLN A 289 13.46 24.70 24.69
C GLN A 289 12.49 23.98 23.74
N ALA A 290 11.24 24.46 23.68
CA ALA A 290 10.33 24.07 22.61
C ALA A 290 10.95 24.38 21.24
N ASP A 291 10.61 23.61 20.22
CA ASP A 291 11.19 23.59 18.87
C ASP A 291 12.64 23.07 18.78
N SER A 292 13.23 22.60 19.88
CA SER A 292 14.57 21.98 19.85
C SER A 292 14.52 20.63 19.13
N ILE A 293 15.57 20.34 18.35
CA ILE A 293 15.76 19.06 17.68
C ILE A 293 16.50 18.12 18.63
N LEU A 294 15.86 17.06 19.10
CA LEU A 294 16.44 16.06 20.00
C LEU A 294 17.08 14.93 19.19
N ILE A 295 18.34 14.59 19.49
CA ILE A 295 19.10 13.55 18.77
C ILE A 295 19.49 12.43 19.72
N PHE A 296 19.26 11.20 19.25
CA PHE A 296 19.66 9.96 19.91
C PHE A 296 20.91 9.38 19.27
N SER A 297 21.75 8.77 20.10
CA SER A 297 22.95 8.05 19.73
C SER A 297 22.62 6.74 19.04
N ARG A 298 23.61 6.18 18.35
CA ARG A 298 23.53 4.82 17.83
C ARG A 298 23.64 3.84 18.98
N ALA A 299 22.83 2.78 18.92
CA ALA A 299 22.87 1.64 19.82
C ALA A 299 22.64 0.34 19.02
N ASP A 300 22.78 -0.82 19.65
CA ASP A 300 22.61 -2.12 18.97
C ASP A 300 21.18 -2.31 18.44
N ASP A 301 20.19 -1.80 19.16
CA ASP A 301 18.76 -1.77 18.80
C ASP A 301 18.36 -0.52 18.01
N GLN A 302 19.20 0.51 17.97
CA GLN A 302 19.03 1.74 17.18
C GLN A 302 20.29 2.07 16.37
N PRO A 303 20.67 1.27 15.37
CA PRO A 303 21.97 1.40 14.68
C PRO A 303 22.13 2.70 13.89
N PHE A 304 21.02 3.36 13.56
CA PHE A 304 20.99 4.64 12.82
C PHE A 304 20.86 5.86 13.75
N GLY A 305 20.70 5.62 15.06
CA GLY A 305 20.19 6.59 16.02
C GLY A 305 18.79 7.07 15.66
N HIS A 306 18.35 8.14 16.32
CA HIS A 306 16.98 8.65 16.17
C HIS A 306 16.92 10.18 16.29
N ILE A 307 15.82 10.77 15.82
CA ILE A 307 15.55 12.21 15.87
C ILE A 307 14.09 12.48 16.23
N ALA A 308 13.89 13.40 17.16
CA ALA A 308 12.58 13.89 17.58
C ALA A 308 12.57 15.42 17.69
N ILE A 309 11.38 16.01 17.76
CA ILE A 309 11.20 17.44 18.01
C ILE A 309 10.63 17.63 19.41
N ILE A 310 11.25 18.47 20.24
CA ILE A 310 10.69 18.88 21.54
C ILE A 310 9.57 19.89 21.28
N CYS A 311 8.32 19.48 21.52
CA CYS A 311 7.15 20.34 21.34
C CYS A 311 6.87 21.21 22.56
N GLU A 312 7.15 20.70 23.76
CA GLU A 312 6.88 21.41 25.01
C GLU A 312 7.91 21.02 26.07
N VAL A 313 8.27 21.97 26.93
CA VAL A 313 9.14 21.75 28.10
C VAL A 313 8.34 22.08 29.35
N ILE A 314 7.96 21.06 30.10
CA ILE A 314 7.13 21.16 31.30
C ILE A 314 7.95 20.83 32.56
N PRO A 315 7.46 21.09 33.78
CA PRO A 315 8.19 20.74 34.99
C PRO A 315 8.52 19.24 35.04
N GLY A 316 9.82 18.90 35.02
CA GLY A 316 10.32 17.53 35.12
C GLY A 316 10.30 16.70 33.83
N PHE A 317 9.75 17.23 32.72
CA PHE A 317 9.63 16.47 31.47
C PHE A 317 9.79 17.35 30.22
N VAL A 318 10.14 16.71 29.11
CA VAL A 318 9.94 17.24 27.76
C VAL A 318 8.93 16.38 27.01
N ARG A 319 8.04 17.02 26.26
CA ARG A 319 7.13 16.34 25.32
C ARG A 319 7.73 16.36 23.94
N ILE A 320 7.80 15.21 23.30
CA ILE A 320 8.42 15.07 21.99
C ILE A 320 7.42 14.58 20.94
N ALA A 321 7.65 14.99 19.70
CA ALA A 321 6.96 14.47 18.53
C ALA A 321 7.97 13.81 17.57
N GLU A 322 7.64 12.61 17.12
CA GLU A 322 8.56 11.75 16.37
C GLU A 322 7.81 10.68 15.55
N GLN A 323 8.44 10.08 14.56
CA GLN A 323 7.93 8.89 13.87
C GLN A 323 8.95 7.77 13.96
N ASN A 324 8.52 6.53 13.74
CA ASN A 324 9.40 5.35 13.65
C ASN A 324 10.06 4.93 14.96
N ILE A 325 9.29 4.93 16.06
CA ILE A 325 9.69 4.32 17.35
C ILE A 325 8.63 3.28 17.75
N ASP A 326 7.39 3.74 17.95
CA ASP A 326 6.24 2.86 18.07
C ASP A 326 5.27 3.05 16.90
N SER A 327 4.33 2.12 16.77
CA SER A 327 3.20 2.22 15.84
C SER A 327 1.88 2.41 16.57
N LYS A 328 1.86 2.97 17.79
CA LYS A 328 0.63 3.19 18.55
C LYS A 328 0.04 4.58 18.29
N TYR A 329 -1.23 4.75 18.64
CA TYR A 329 -1.85 6.09 18.65
C TYR A 329 -1.21 6.94 19.74
N TRP A 330 -0.89 8.18 19.41
CA TRP A 330 -0.31 9.12 20.35
C TRP A 330 -1.27 9.44 21.49
N PRO A 331 -0.75 9.67 22.71
CA PRO A 331 -1.57 10.02 23.85
C PRO A 331 -2.21 11.41 23.76
N GLY A 332 -1.71 12.29 22.90
CA GLY A 332 -2.16 13.67 22.66
C GLY A 332 -1.51 14.30 21.43
N ASP A 333 -1.14 15.58 21.52
CA ASP A 333 -0.41 16.33 20.48
C ASP A 333 1.13 16.12 20.55
N TYR A 334 1.56 15.06 21.24
CA TYR A 334 2.93 14.59 21.40
C TYR A 334 2.96 13.06 21.38
N ALA A 335 4.10 12.47 21.01
CA ALA A 335 4.33 11.03 20.98
C ALA A 335 4.63 10.49 22.38
N ARG A 336 5.67 11.02 23.03
CA ARG A 336 6.18 10.56 24.33
C ARG A 336 6.55 11.72 25.26
N GLU A 337 6.58 11.44 26.56
CA GLU A 337 7.14 12.31 27.59
C GLU A 337 8.47 11.72 28.08
N LEU A 338 9.55 12.48 28.01
CA LEU A 338 10.88 12.09 28.48
C LEU A 338 11.25 12.86 29.74
N ARG A 339 11.93 12.20 30.68
CA ARG A 339 12.32 12.82 31.96
C ARG A 339 13.36 13.91 31.72
N LEU A 340 13.14 15.10 32.29
CA LEU A 340 14.08 16.22 32.30
C LEU A 340 14.57 16.44 33.73
N ILE A 341 15.83 16.09 33.98
CA ILE A 341 16.48 16.16 35.28
C ILE A 341 17.43 17.34 35.30
N GLN A 342 17.35 18.15 36.35
CA GLN A 342 18.34 19.19 36.63
C GLN A 342 19.20 18.74 37.82
N LYS A 343 20.52 18.65 37.61
CA LYS A 343 21.50 18.26 38.63
C LYS A 343 22.77 19.09 38.45
N ASP A 344 23.27 19.67 39.55
CA ASP A 344 24.51 20.45 39.58
C ASP A 344 24.56 21.55 38.48
N ASP A 345 23.44 22.27 38.30
CA ASP A 345 23.22 23.28 37.24
C ASP A 345 23.29 22.77 35.79
N LEU A 346 23.25 21.45 35.59
CA LEU A 346 23.20 20.79 34.29
C LEU A 346 21.84 20.14 34.04
N TYR A 347 21.44 20.08 32.76
CA TYR A 347 20.18 19.48 32.32
C TYR A 347 20.42 18.17 31.58
N TYR A 348 19.70 17.13 32.01
CA TYR A 348 19.74 15.79 31.42
C TYR A 348 18.34 15.41 30.95
N ILE A 349 18.24 14.88 29.74
CA ILE A 349 17.05 14.19 29.26
C ILE A 349 17.34 12.68 29.30
N GLU A 350 16.43 11.92 29.87
CA GLU A 350 16.50 10.45 29.95
C GLU A 350 15.37 9.81 29.14
N ASP A 351 15.71 8.77 28.39
CA ASP A 351 14.78 7.88 27.69
C ASP A 351 15.12 6.44 28.07
N ASP A 352 14.08 5.62 28.24
CA ASP A 352 14.24 4.19 28.54
C ASP A 352 14.44 3.38 27.24
N GLU A 353 14.12 3.96 26.07
CA GLU A 353 14.21 3.32 24.74
C GLU A 353 15.45 3.71 23.93
N GLY A 354 16.27 4.66 24.39
CA GLY A 354 17.40 5.15 23.61
C GLY A 354 18.36 6.05 24.37
N VAL A 355 19.60 6.13 23.89
CA VAL A 355 20.63 6.98 24.48
C VAL A 355 20.60 8.37 23.85
N ILE A 356 20.38 9.41 24.65
CA ILE A 356 20.29 10.79 24.13
C ILE A 356 21.68 11.41 24.00
N THR A 357 22.02 11.84 22.77
CA THR A 357 23.24 12.58 22.47
C THR A 357 23.14 14.02 22.98
N GLY A 358 21.99 14.66 22.76
CA GLY A 358 21.74 16.06 23.10
C GLY A 358 20.63 16.66 22.24
N TRP A 359 20.48 17.99 22.31
CA TRP A 359 19.51 18.73 21.50
C TRP A 359 20.17 19.88 20.74
N MET A 360 19.54 20.31 19.66
CA MET A 360 19.99 21.41 18.83
C MET A 360 18.93 22.49 18.77
N GLU A 361 19.34 23.75 18.95
CA GLU A 361 18.47 24.92 18.88
C GLU A 361 18.77 25.76 17.65
N ILE A 362 17.72 26.34 17.07
CA ILE A 362 17.82 27.22 15.92
C ILE A 362 18.15 28.63 16.40
N GLU A 363 19.29 29.17 15.98
CA GLU A 363 19.61 30.57 16.24
C GLU A 363 18.62 31.48 15.48
N ASP A 364 18.20 32.57 16.13
CA ASP A 364 17.18 33.49 15.60
C ASP A 364 15.82 32.84 15.28
N ASN A 365 15.41 31.80 16.00
CA ASN A 365 14.12 31.09 15.81
C ASN A 365 12.89 32.03 15.75
N HIS A 366 12.94 33.18 16.43
CA HIS A 366 11.89 34.21 16.40
C HIS A 366 11.64 34.82 15.01
N GLN A 367 12.58 34.70 14.07
CA GLN A 367 12.43 35.16 12.68
C GLN A 367 11.68 34.15 11.80
N LEU A 368 11.45 32.93 12.30
CA LEU A 368 10.83 31.85 11.56
C LEU A 368 9.33 31.80 11.82
N GLN A 369 8.57 31.46 10.79
CA GLN A 369 7.10 31.45 10.81
C GLN A 369 6.60 30.14 10.20
N PRO A 370 5.38 29.70 10.53
CA PRO A 370 4.74 28.57 9.86
C PRO A 370 4.66 28.75 8.34
N LEU A 371 4.55 27.64 7.62
CA LEU A 371 4.36 27.66 6.17
C LEU A 371 3.09 28.43 5.80
N ASP A 372 3.25 29.42 4.92
CA ASP A 372 2.15 30.12 4.27
C ASP A 372 2.00 29.56 2.86
N GLU A 373 0.98 28.71 2.66
CA GLU A 373 0.73 28.02 1.41
C GLU A 373 0.40 28.99 0.24
N SER A 374 -0.01 30.23 0.53
CA SER A 374 -0.30 31.22 -0.52
C SER A 374 0.94 31.67 -1.31
N ASN A 375 2.14 31.39 -0.80
CA ASN A 375 3.42 31.77 -1.40
C ASN A 375 4.19 30.60 -2.07
N LEU A 376 3.54 29.44 -2.25
CA LEU A 376 4.16 28.19 -2.72
C LEU A 376 4.67 28.21 -4.16
N ASP A 377 4.10 29.05 -5.04
CA ASP A 377 4.48 29.10 -6.46
C ASP A 377 5.96 29.46 -6.68
N VAL A 378 6.54 30.22 -5.75
CA VAL A 378 7.96 30.61 -5.77
C VAL A 378 8.86 29.46 -5.31
N ILE A 379 8.41 28.71 -4.29
CA ILE A 379 9.12 27.55 -3.72
C ILE A 379 9.22 26.41 -4.76
N LEU A 380 8.15 26.18 -5.53
CA LEU A 380 8.04 25.05 -6.44
C LEU A 380 9.07 25.06 -7.58
N LYS A 381 9.39 26.22 -8.16
CA LYS A 381 10.22 26.27 -9.38
C LYS A 381 11.66 25.82 -9.17
N GLN A 382 12.24 26.07 -7.99
CA GLN A 382 13.64 25.72 -7.71
C GLN A 382 13.81 24.31 -7.13
N TYR A 383 12.77 23.75 -6.50
CA TYR A 383 12.80 22.39 -5.92
C TYR A 383 12.10 21.33 -6.76
N GLN A 384 11.48 21.68 -7.91
CA GLN A 384 11.06 20.73 -8.96
C GLN A 384 12.29 20.07 -9.63
N HIS A 385 13.02 19.24 -8.89
CA HIS A 385 14.07 18.42 -9.45
C HIS A 385 13.44 17.30 -10.28
N ARG A 386 13.96 17.05 -11.49
CA ARG A 386 13.72 15.78 -12.17
C ARG A 386 14.29 14.69 -11.27
N ARG A 387 13.47 13.70 -10.90
CA ARG A 387 13.97 12.51 -10.22
C ARG A 387 15.03 11.86 -11.11
N PRO A 388 16.30 11.76 -10.66
CA PRO A 388 17.27 11.01 -11.43
C PRO A 388 16.81 9.55 -11.52
N ALA A 389 16.95 8.92 -12.68
CA ALA A 389 16.61 7.51 -12.86
C ALA A 389 17.46 6.58 -11.96
N GLY A 390 18.61 7.09 -11.51
CA GLY A 390 19.66 6.38 -10.80
C GLY A 390 20.64 5.70 -11.74
N THR A 391 21.66 5.04 -11.19
CA THR A 391 22.72 4.40 -11.98
C THR A 391 22.82 2.91 -11.70
N LEU A 392 23.06 2.17 -12.77
CA LEU A 392 23.37 0.75 -12.76
C LEU A 392 24.72 0.53 -13.44
N GLU A 393 25.66 -0.12 -12.75
CA GLU A 393 26.97 -0.47 -13.29
C GLU A 393 27.24 -1.95 -13.05
N ARG A 394 27.62 -2.68 -14.11
CA ARG A 394 28.10 -4.07 -13.98
C ARG A 394 29.60 -4.08 -13.74
N CYS A 395 30.01 -4.49 -12.55
CA CYS A 395 31.39 -4.56 -12.12
C CYS A 395 31.92 -6.00 -12.16
N MET A 396 33.25 -6.15 -12.20
CA MET A 396 33.92 -7.45 -12.24
C MET A 396 35.16 -7.43 -11.35
N ILE A 397 35.31 -8.42 -10.48
CA ILE A 397 36.53 -8.64 -9.69
C ILE A 397 37.28 -9.83 -10.27
N PRO A 398 38.58 -9.74 -10.58
CA PRO A 398 39.35 -10.91 -11.01
C PRO A 398 39.34 -12.01 -9.94
N ASN A 399 38.98 -13.23 -10.31
CA ASN A 399 38.99 -14.39 -9.40
C ASN A 399 40.43 -14.93 -9.16
N LYS A 400 41.43 -14.46 -9.91
CA LYS A 400 42.80 -14.98 -9.82
C LYS A 400 43.37 -14.79 -8.41
N ASN A 401 43.65 -15.91 -7.75
CA ASN A 401 44.17 -16.03 -6.37
C ASN A 401 43.15 -15.79 -5.25
N PHE A 402 41.84 -15.88 -5.52
CA PHE A 402 40.85 -15.89 -4.45
C PHE A 402 40.85 -17.27 -3.77
N ASP A 403 41.36 -17.33 -2.53
CA ASP A 403 41.44 -18.55 -1.74
C ASP A 403 40.48 -18.46 -0.55
N LEU A 404 39.34 -19.16 -0.65
CA LEU A 404 38.40 -19.33 0.45
C LEU A 404 38.96 -20.36 1.42
N LYS A 405 39.45 -19.88 2.57
CA LYS A 405 39.98 -20.76 3.62
C LYS A 405 38.90 -21.55 4.35
N GLU A 406 37.67 -21.06 4.34
CA GLU A 406 36.50 -21.62 5.02
C GLU A 406 35.28 -21.56 4.10
N SER A 407 34.27 -22.39 4.40
CA SER A 407 33.00 -22.37 3.66
C SER A 407 32.29 -21.03 3.90
N TRP A 408 31.79 -20.41 2.84
CA TRP A 408 31.16 -19.09 2.89
C TRP A 408 29.66 -19.14 3.24
N LEU A 409 29.10 -20.36 3.37
CA LEU A 409 27.74 -20.63 3.81
C LEU A 409 27.77 -21.57 5.03
N ASP A 410 26.75 -21.47 5.87
CA ASP A 410 26.60 -22.28 7.08
C ASP A 410 26.05 -23.67 6.74
N LYS A 411 26.90 -24.69 6.85
CA LYS A 411 26.54 -26.10 6.60
C LYS A 411 25.55 -26.68 7.62
N ASN A 412 25.30 -26.00 8.74
CA ASN A 412 24.29 -26.40 9.71
C ASN A 412 22.89 -25.88 9.35
N CYS A 413 22.82 -24.87 8.48
CA CYS A 413 21.57 -24.36 7.94
C CYS A 413 21.13 -25.26 6.76
N PRO A 414 19.98 -25.95 6.81
CA PRO A 414 19.57 -26.90 5.78
C PRO A 414 19.48 -26.30 4.37
N ALA A 415 18.94 -25.08 4.23
CA ALA A 415 18.82 -24.40 2.94
C ALA A 415 20.19 -24.04 2.35
N GLU A 416 21.10 -23.53 3.18
CA GLU A 416 22.47 -23.19 2.77
C GLU A 416 23.30 -24.42 2.42
N LYS A 417 23.19 -25.48 3.22
CA LYS A 417 23.82 -26.76 2.90
C LYS A 417 23.30 -27.29 1.57
N TYR A 418 21.98 -27.29 1.37
CA TYR A 418 21.39 -27.76 0.12
C TYR A 418 21.84 -26.92 -1.08
N PHE A 419 21.98 -25.60 -0.92
CA PHE A 419 22.55 -24.71 -1.92
C PHE A 419 23.99 -25.12 -2.31
N LEU A 420 24.83 -25.44 -1.32
CA LEU A 420 26.18 -25.96 -1.57
C LEU A 420 26.17 -27.34 -2.25
N ASP A 421 25.20 -28.19 -1.92
CA ASP A 421 25.09 -29.53 -2.52
C ASP A 421 24.74 -29.45 -4.02
N ILE A 422 23.92 -28.46 -4.44
CA ILE A 422 23.52 -28.28 -5.84
C ILE A 422 24.50 -27.43 -6.66
N HIS A 423 25.14 -26.42 -6.06
CA HIS A 423 26.01 -25.47 -6.77
C HIS A 423 27.51 -25.66 -6.49
N GLY A 424 27.87 -26.44 -5.47
CA GLY A 424 29.23 -26.62 -4.99
C GLY A 424 29.70 -25.50 -4.06
N GLU A 425 30.89 -25.68 -3.45
CA GLU A 425 31.50 -24.66 -2.59
C GLU A 425 32.20 -23.54 -3.37
N ASN A 426 32.34 -23.71 -4.69
CA ASN A 426 33.00 -22.70 -5.52
C ASN A 426 32.11 -21.46 -5.65
N ILE A 427 32.59 -20.36 -5.06
CA ILE A 427 31.92 -19.06 -5.11
C ILE A 427 31.97 -18.42 -6.51
N ALA A 428 32.88 -18.91 -7.36
CA ALA A 428 33.00 -18.46 -8.74
C ALA A 428 31.93 -19.12 -9.61
N ARG A 429 31.32 -18.32 -10.47
CA ARG A 429 30.45 -18.85 -11.50
C ARG A 429 31.27 -19.62 -12.53
N ALA A 430 30.73 -20.74 -13.00
CA ALA A 430 31.43 -21.61 -13.95
C ALA A 430 31.62 -20.99 -15.35
N ASP A 431 30.88 -19.93 -15.68
CA ASP A 431 30.89 -19.29 -16.99
C ASP A 431 31.88 -18.12 -17.13
N THR A 432 32.62 -17.78 -16.08
CA THR A 432 33.52 -16.61 -16.09
C THR A 432 34.71 -16.73 -15.13
N ASP A 433 35.85 -16.13 -15.51
CA ASP A 433 37.05 -15.98 -14.66
C ASP A 433 36.96 -14.80 -13.66
N TYR A 434 35.78 -14.19 -13.54
CA TYR A 434 35.53 -13.01 -12.71
C TYR A 434 34.39 -13.27 -11.72
N PHE A 435 34.33 -12.46 -10.67
CA PHE A 435 33.15 -12.31 -9.82
C PHE A 435 32.33 -11.11 -10.33
N PRO A 436 31.28 -11.34 -11.14
CA PRO A 436 30.41 -10.26 -11.59
C PRO A 436 29.49 -9.82 -10.46
N TYR A 437 29.25 -8.52 -10.37
CA TYR A 437 28.24 -7.94 -9.49
C TYR A 437 27.74 -6.62 -10.06
N TYR A 438 26.62 -6.10 -9.53
CA TYR A 438 26.10 -4.80 -9.92
C TYR A 438 26.24 -3.77 -8.80
N LYS A 439 26.71 -2.56 -9.13
CA LYS A 439 26.59 -1.37 -8.28
C LYS A 439 25.36 -0.60 -8.67
N ILE A 440 24.55 -0.28 -7.67
CA ILE A 440 23.29 0.45 -7.82
C ILE A 440 23.33 1.64 -6.87
N ASP A 441 22.92 2.82 -7.31
CA ASP A 441 22.79 3.96 -6.39
C ASP A 441 21.43 3.99 -5.68
N ASN A 442 21.36 4.76 -4.60
CA ASN A 442 20.12 4.87 -3.80
C ASN A 442 18.94 5.42 -4.60
N TYR A 443 19.18 6.23 -5.65
CA TYR A 443 18.11 6.73 -6.51
C TYR A 443 17.45 5.60 -7.30
N LEU A 444 18.24 4.70 -7.92
CA LEU A 444 17.67 3.56 -8.65
C LEU A 444 16.97 2.59 -7.71
N LEU A 445 17.51 2.37 -6.50
CA LEU A 445 16.80 1.58 -5.48
C LEU A 445 15.41 2.16 -5.16
N PHE A 446 15.33 3.45 -4.85
CA PHE A 446 14.05 4.09 -4.51
C PHE A 446 13.09 4.11 -5.69
N HIS A 447 13.63 4.27 -6.90
CA HIS A 447 12.86 4.19 -8.13
C HIS A 447 12.26 2.78 -8.30
N ILE A 448 13.05 1.72 -8.14
CA ILE A 448 12.59 0.33 -8.19
C ILE A 448 11.52 0.08 -7.12
N GLY A 449 11.78 0.48 -5.88
CA GLY A 449 10.85 0.27 -4.76
C GLY A 449 9.50 0.97 -4.95
N THR A 450 9.55 2.26 -5.28
CA THR A 450 8.34 3.07 -5.54
C THR A 450 7.55 2.51 -6.72
N ALA A 451 8.23 2.20 -7.83
CA ALA A 451 7.60 1.61 -9.00
C ALA A 451 6.95 0.26 -8.65
N SER A 452 7.62 -0.58 -7.87
CA SER A 452 7.13 -1.90 -7.50
C SER A 452 5.84 -1.83 -6.67
N ASN A 453 5.78 -0.94 -5.67
CA ASN A 453 4.56 -0.72 -4.87
C ASN A 453 3.41 -0.17 -5.72
N GLU A 454 3.70 0.76 -6.63
CA GLU A 454 2.71 1.32 -7.53
C GLU A 454 2.17 0.29 -8.53
N ILE A 455 3.07 -0.47 -9.16
CA ILE A 455 2.71 -1.56 -10.07
C ILE A 455 1.89 -2.62 -9.35
N HIS A 456 2.29 -3.06 -8.15
CA HIS A 456 1.51 -4.02 -7.38
C HIS A 456 0.07 -3.55 -7.17
N ARG A 457 -0.14 -2.29 -6.77
CA ARG A 457 -1.48 -1.71 -6.62
C ARG A 457 -2.28 -1.73 -7.92
N MET A 458 -1.65 -1.33 -9.03
CA MET A 458 -2.29 -1.38 -10.35
C MET A 458 -2.71 -2.81 -10.72
N PHE A 459 -1.87 -3.82 -10.43
CA PHE A 459 -2.21 -5.23 -10.64
C PHE A 459 -3.37 -5.70 -9.76
N MET A 460 -3.45 -5.23 -8.51
CA MET A 460 -4.61 -5.49 -7.63
C MET A 460 -5.89 -4.87 -8.19
N GLU A 461 -5.83 -3.63 -8.67
CA GLU A 461 -6.97 -2.95 -9.30
C GLU A 461 -7.41 -3.65 -10.60
N ALA A 462 -6.46 -4.05 -11.45
CA ALA A 462 -6.76 -4.84 -12.65
C ALA A 462 -7.36 -6.22 -12.31
N THR A 463 -6.83 -6.90 -11.28
CA THR A 463 -7.40 -8.15 -10.78
C THR A 463 -8.85 -7.95 -10.36
N GLN A 464 -9.15 -6.88 -9.60
CA GLN A 464 -10.52 -6.54 -9.21
C GLN A 464 -11.45 -6.30 -10.41
N CYS A 465 -10.97 -5.68 -11.49
CA CYS A 465 -11.73 -5.53 -12.73
C CYS A 465 -12.11 -6.91 -13.32
N VAL A 466 -11.14 -7.83 -13.42
CA VAL A 466 -11.40 -9.20 -13.91
C VAL A 466 -12.41 -9.93 -13.02
N MET A 467 -12.32 -9.78 -11.69
CA MET A 467 -13.27 -10.42 -10.76
C MET A 467 -14.73 -9.97 -11.01
N ASN A 468 -14.93 -8.75 -11.49
CA ASN A 468 -16.24 -8.14 -11.71
C ASN A 468 -16.80 -8.37 -13.12
N ASP A 469 -16.05 -8.99 -14.04
CA ASP A 469 -16.40 -9.08 -15.45
C ASP A 469 -16.07 -10.47 -16.03
N ASP A 470 -17.11 -11.23 -16.39
CA ASP A 470 -16.99 -12.57 -16.96
C ASP A 470 -16.26 -12.58 -18.32
N GLU A 471 -16.37 -11.52 -19.14
CA GLU A 471 -15.65 -11.44 -20.41
C GLU A 471 -14.15 -11.25 -20.19
N LEU A 472 -13.76 -10.43 -19.21
CA LEU A 472 -12.36 -10.29 -18.81
C LEU A 472 -11.81 -11.56 -18.16
N MET A 473 -12.60 -12.25 -17.33
CA MET A 473 -12.23 -13.53 -16.74
C MET A 473 -12.02 -14.60 -17.82
N ALA A 474 -12.86 -14.64 -18.85
CA ALA A 474 -12.69 -15.54 -19.98
C ALA A 474 -11.39 -15.29 -20.76
N ARG A 475 -10.93 -14.03 -20.89
CA ARG A 475 -9.64 -13.70 -21.53
C ARG A 475 -8.42 -14.22 -20.77
N CYS A 476 -8.57 -14.52 -19.49
CA CYS A 476 -7.52 -15.17 -18.71
C CYS A 476 -7.42 -16.68 -18.99
N ASP A 477 -8.30 -17.24 -19.83
CA ASP A 477 -8.33 -18.66 -20.20
C ASP A 477 -8.41 -19.59 -18.97
N ILE A 478 -9.20 -19.14 -17.99
CA ILE A 478 -9.47 -19.87 -16.77
C ILE A 478 -10.75 -20.69 -16.96
N PRO A 479 -10.75 -22.00 -16.62
CA PRO A 479 -11.94 -22.83 -16.75
C PRO A 479 -13.12 -22.30 -15.91
N GLN A 480 -14.30 -22.23 -16.52
CA GLN A 480 -15.49 -21.59 -15.92
C GLN A 480 -15.91 -22.21 -14.57
N VAL A 481 -15.65 -23.51 -14.38
CA VAL A 481 -15.92 -24.24 -13.13
C VAL A 481 -15.22 -23.62 -11.91
N PHE A 482 -14.12 -22.89 -12.11
CA PHE A 482 -13.35 -22.27 -11.01
C PHE A 482 -13.68 -20.81 -10.76
N TRP A 483 -14.48 -20.14 -11.62
CA TRP A 483 -14.69 -18.68 -11.52
C TRP A 483 -15.32 -18.26 -10.19
N SER A 484 -16.31 -19.01 -9.70
CA SER A 484 -16.95 -18.76 -8.41
C SER A 484 -15.96 -18.91 -7.24
N ARG A 485 -15.10 -19.93 -7.29
CA ARG A 485 -14.06 -20.19 -6.28
C ARG A 485 -12.96 -19.14 -6.29
N ILE A 486 -12.57 -18.67 -7.47
CA ILE A 486 -11.60 -17.57 -7.62
C ILE A 486 -12.16 -16.27 -7.03
N ARG A 487 -13.41 -15.93 -7.33
CA ARG A 487 -14.10 -14.76 -6.74
C ARG A 487 -14.23 -14.89 -5.22
N TYR A 488 -14.56 -16.07 -4.72
CA TYR A 488 -14.61 -16.34 -3.29
C TYR A 488 -13.24 -16.16 -2.64
N SER A 489 -12.18 -16.67 -3.27
CA SER A 489 -10.79 -16.47 -2.81
C SER A 489 -10.41 -15.00 -2.79
N TRP A 490 -10.76 -14.22 -3.82
CA TRP A 490 -10.52 -12.78 -3.86
C TRP A 490 -11.26 -12.02 -2.74
N ALA A 491 -12.50 -12.41 -2.43
CA ALA A 491 -13.26 -11.74 -1.38
C ALA A 491 -12.73 -12.08 0.02
N ASN A 492 -12.32 -13.33 0.26
CA ASN A 492 -12.10 -13.86 1.61
C ASN A 492 -10.64 -14.16 1.94
N HIS A 493 -9.77 -14.41 0.96
CA HIS A 493 -8.41 -14.94 1.16
C HIS A 493 -7.29 -13.95 0.76
N ARG A 494 -7.57 -12.65 0.59
CA ARG A 494 -6.53 -11.64 0.30
C ARG A 494 -5.45 -11.57 1.37
N HIS A 495 -5.82 -11.77 2.63
CA HIS A 495 -4.90 -11.77 3.76
C HIS A 495 -3.87 -12.92 3.72
N LEU A 496 -4.07 -13.92 2.85
CA LEU A 496 -3.18 -15.08 2.70
C LEU A 496 -2.05 -14.85 1.70
N GLU A 497 -2.02 -13.70 1.01
CA GLU A 497 -0.90 -13.36 0.14
C GLU A 497 0.40 -13.23 0.95
N MET A 498 1.44 -13.97 0.53
CA MET A 498 2.75 -13.95 1.17
C MET A 498 3.80 -13.26 0.28
N SER A 499 3.87 -13.61 -1.00
CA SER A 499 4.98 -13.25 -1.87
C SER A 499 4.60 -13.14 -3.35
N GLY A 500 5.36 -12.34 -4.10
CA GLY A 500 5.34 -12.29 -5.56
C GLY A 500 6.56 -11.52 -6.07
N ARG A 501 6.92 -11.70 -7.34
CA ARG A 501 8.08 -11.09 -7.97
C ARG A 501 7.70 -10.40 -9.28
N LEU A 502 7.91 -9.09 -9.34
CA LEU A 502 7.82 -8.29 -10.56
C LEU A 502 9.13 -8.41 -11.33
N ASP A 503 9.04 -8.70 -12.62
CA ASP A 503 10.20 -8.69 -13.50
C ASP A 503 10.28 -7.31 -14.18
N LEU A 504 11.27 -6.50 -13.76
CA LEU A 504 11.45 -5.11 -14.19
C LEU A 504 12.69 -4.96 -15.08
N ALA A 505 12.54 -4.24 -16.18
CA ALA A 505 13.60 -3.90 -17.11
C ALA A 505 14.03 -2.43 -16.94
N PHE A 506 15.33 -2.18 -16.96
CA PHE A 506 15.90 -0.83 -16.92
C PHE A 506 16.89 -0.63 -18.06
N ASN A 507 16.70 0.43 -18.84
CA ASN A 507 17.57 0.72 -19.98
C ASN A 507 18.62 1.82 -19.69
N GLY A 508 18.76 2.24 -18.43
CA GLY A 508 19.61 3.37 -18.04
C GLY A 508 18.84 4.68 -17.83
N GLU A 509 17.58 4.76 -18.30
CA GLU A 509 16.72 5.94 -18.15
C GLU A 509 15.33 5.57 -17.65
N GLN A 510 14.71 4.56 -18.26
CA GLN A 510 13.33 4.15 -18.01
C GLN A 510 13.30 2.79 -17.32
N LEU A 511 12.38 2.65 -16.37
CA LEU A 511 12.03 1.39 -15.72
C LEU A 511 10.67 0.91 -16.26
N LYS A 512 10.57 -0.35 -16.66
CA LYS A 512 9.35 -0.95 -17.22
C LYS A 512 9.08 -2.31 -16.61
N VAL A 513 7.81 -2.64 -16.36
CA VAL A 513 7.41 -4.00 -15.94
C VAL A 513 7.14 -4.88 -17.16
N PHE A 514 7.71 -6.08 -17.15
CA PHE A 514 7.40 -7.12 -18.13
C PHE A 514 6.23 -7.98 -17.70
N ASP A 515 6.25 -8.48 -16.47
CA ASP A 515 5.17 -9.26 -15.87
C ASP A 515 5.27 -9.31 -14.34
N TYR A 516 4.25 -9.89 -13.72
CA TYR A 516 4.17 -10.12 -12.28
C TYR A 516 3.98 -11.61 -12.02
N ASN A 517 5.03 -12.27 -11.52
CA ASN A 517 4.97 -13.66 -11.09
C ASN A 517 4.41 -13.67 -9.66
N ALA A 518 3.09 -13.84 -9.54
CA ALA A 518 2.39 -13.70 -8.26
C ALA A 518 1.99 -15.06 -7.64
N ASP A 519 1.82 -16.10 -8.45
CA ASP A 519 1.38 -17.42 -7.99
C ASP A 519 2.51 -18.22 -7.31
N ILE A 520 3.61 -18.44 -8.05
CA ILE A 520 4.84 -19.05 -7.54
C ILE A 520 6.03 -18.31 -8.14
N THR A 521 7.11 -18.24 -7.36
CA THR A 521 8.34 -17.59 -7.79
C THR A 521 9.54 -18.34 -7.25
N SER A 522 10.63 -18.26 -8.00
CA SER A 522 11.93 -18.75 -7.58
C SER A 522 12.90 -17.60 -7.29
N ALA A 523 14.16 -17.91 -6.99
CA ALA A 523 15.20 -16.97 -6.60
C ALA A 523 14.96 -16.24 -5.26
N LEU A 524 14.02 -16.73 -4.43
CA LEU A 524 13.69 -16.09 -3.15
C LEU A 524 14.87 -16.16 -2.18
N PHE A 525 15.46 -17.34 -2.03
CA PHE A 525 16.58 -17.58 -1.13
C PHE A 525 17.84 -16.86 -1.61
N GLU A 526 18.06 -16.86 -2.92
CA GLU A 526 19.17 -16.20 -3.58
C GLU A 526 19.14 -14.69 -3.31
N CYS A 527 17.95 -14.11 -3.45
CA CYS A 527 17.72 -12.70 -3.18
C CYS A 527 17.79 -12.37 -1.68
N ALA A 528 17.20 -13.17 -0.81
CA ALA A 528 17.11 -12.82 0.60
C ALA A 528 18.39 -13.10 1.41
N ILE A 529 19.19 -14.11 1.01
CA ILE A 529 20.31 -14.61 1.82
C ILE A 529 21.61 -14.67 1.00
N ILE A 530 21.60 -15.35 -0.14
CA ILE A 530 22.85 -15.70 -0.85
C ILE A 530 23.58 -14.46 -1.35
N GLN A 531 22.89 -13.48 -1.95
CA GLN A 531 23.57 -12.30 -2.50
C GLN A 531 24.40 -11.53 -1.44
N GLU A 532 23.89 -11.44 -0.21
CA GLU A 532 24.58 -10.78 0.89
C GLU A 532 25.74 -11.63 1.42
N LYS A 533 25.54 -12.94 1.63
CA LYS A 533 26.61 -13.84 2.10
C LYS A 533 27.75 -13.92 1.08
N TRP A 534 27.41 -14.03 -0.20
CA TRP A 534 28.36 -13.99 -1.29
C TRP A 534 29.18 -12.69 -1.28
N ALA A 535 28.50 -11.54 -1.16
CA ALA A 535 29.17 -10.23 -1.14
C ALA A 535 30.13 -10.08 0.05
N LYS A 536 29.73 -10.56 1.23
CA LYS A 536 30.59 -10.57 2.42
C LYS A 536 31.81 -11.46 2.20
N ALA A 537 31.63 -12.64 1.61
CA ALA A 537 32.71 -13.57 1.33
C ALA A 537 33.75 -12.97 0.38
N VAL A 538 33.31 -12.31 -0.71
CA VAL A 538 34.22 -11.62 -1.64
C VAL A 538 34.61 -10.20 -1.19
N GLN A 539 34.25 -9.79 0.03
CA GLN A 539 34.59 -8.50 0.64
C GLN A 539 34.16 -7.28 -0.20
N LEU A 540 32.95 -7.32 -0.78
CA LEU A 540 32.41 -6.17 -1.49
C LEU A 540 32.19 -4.99 -0.55
N GLU A 541 32.74 -3.84 -0.93
CA GLU A 541 32.35 -2.56 -0.34
C GLU A 541 30.89 -2.26 -0.72
N SER A 542 30.06 -2.08 0.31
CA SER A 542 28.64 -1.77 0.13
C SER A 542 28.13 -1.02 1.35
N THR A 543 27.06 -0.24 1.18
CA THR A 543 26.31 0.24 2.35
C THR A 543 25.28 -0.78 2.80
N PHE A 544 24.61 -1.44 1.85
CA PHE A 544 23.58 -2.44 2.08
C PHE A 544 23.33 -3.25 0.81
N PHE A 545 22.65 -4.38 0.97
CA PHE A 545 22.26 -5.27 -0.13
C PHE A 545 20.78 -5.10 -0.42
N PRO A 546 20.32 -5.19 -1.68
CA PRO A 546 18.92 -4.91 -1.99
C PRO A 546 17.92 -5.85 -1.30
N GLY A 547 18.31 -7.08 -0.95
CA GLY A 547 17.47 -8.05 -0.25
C GLY A 547 17.43 -7.93 1.28
N PHE A 548 18.10 -6.94 1.89
CA PHE A 548 18.40 -6.89 3.33
C PHE A 548 17.19 -7.00 4.27
N GLN A 549 15.99 -6.62 3.82
CA GLN A 549 14.78 -6.66 4.65
C GLN A 549 13.95 -7.93 4.45
N MET A 550 14.21 -8.71 3.40
CA MET A 550 13.30 -9.76 2.95
C MET A 550 13.12 -10.85 3.99
N HIS A 551 14.21 -11.35 4.59
CA HIS A 551 14.13 -12.41 5.58
C HIS A 551 13.32 -11.98 6.82
N ARG A 552 13.62 -10.79 7.36
CA ARG A 552 12.89 -10.20 8.48
C ARG A 552 11.40 -10.01 8.14
N ALA A 553 11.10 -9.49 6.95
CA ALA A 553 9.73 -9.28 6.49
C ALA A 553 8.96 -10.59 6.39
N LEU A 554 9.56 -11.65 5.84
CA LEU A 554 8.93 -12.97 5.78
C LEU A 554 8.63 -13.53 7.18
N VAL A 555 9.60 -13.50 8.10
CA VAL A 555 9.42 -13.97 9.48
C VAL A 555 8.30 -13.18 10.17
N HIS A 556 8.29 -11.85 10.01
CA HIS A 556 7.23 -10.99 10.53
C HIS A 556 5.86 -11.39 9.95
N ASN A 557 5.74 -11.52 8.63
CA ASN A 557 4.48 -11.83 7.96
C ASN A 557 3.91 -13.18 8.42
N TRP A 558 4.76 -14.20 8.57
CA TRP A 558 4.34 -15.49 9.13
C TRP A 558 3.88 -15.38 10.59
N LYS A 559 4.57 -14.60 11.43
CA LYS A 559 4.10 -14.33 12.82
C LYS A 559 2.71 -13.69 12.83
N GLN A 560 2.44 -12.75 11.92
CA GLN A 560 1.14 -12.07 11.83
C GLN A 560 0.01 -12.99 11.37
N MET A 561 0.28 -14.03 10.57
CA MET A 561 -0.73 -15.02 10.18
C MET A 561 -1.26 -15.83 11.39
N ASN A 562 -0.50 -15.89 12.49
CA ASN A 562 -0.91 -16.51 13.77
C ASN A 562 -1.46 -17.94 13.63
N ILE A 563 -0.89 -18.72 12.71
CA ILE A 563 -1.28 -20.11 12.44
C ILE A 563 -0.85 -20.98 13.63
N LYS A 564 -1.79 -21.78 14.15
CA LYS A 564 -1.55 -22.68 15.30
C LYS A 564 -1.35 -24.14 14.93
N SER A 565 -1.81 -24.54 13.75
CA SER A 565 -1.63 -25.87 13.19
C SER A 565 -0.28 -25.99 12.47
N CYS A 566 0.14 -27.22 12.18
CA CYS A 566 1.23 -27.48 11.26
C CYS A 566 0.92 -26.87 9.87
N VAL A 567 1.93 -26.25 9.25
CA VAL A 567 1.88 -25.84 7.84
C VAL A 567 2.62 -26.88 7.00
N HIS A 568 1.92 -27.48 6.04
CA HIS A 568 2.48 -28.46 5.12
C HIS A 568 3.07 -27.74 3.90
N LEU A 569 4.37 -27.92 3.64
CA LEU A 569 5.04 -27.38 2.46
C LEU A 569 4.99 -28.43 1.35
N LEU A 570 4.24 -28.16 0.27
CA LEU A 570 4.03 -29.09 -0.83
C LEU A 570 4.81 -28.67 -2.08
N ILE A 571 5.71 -29.54 -2.54
CA ILE A 571 6.59 -29.33 -3.70
C ILE A 571 6.55 -30.51 -4.68
N ASN A 572 7.14 -30.34 -5.86
CA ASN A 572 7.32 -31.35 -6.91
C ASN A 572 8.75 -31.95 -6.92
N ASN A 573 9.47 -31.87 -5.79
CA ASN A 573 10.83 -32.41 -5.59
C ASN A 573 11.92 -31.88 -6.55
N GLY A 574 11.66 -30.81 -7.31
CA GLY A 574 12.70 -30.14 -8.11
C GLY A 574 13.77 -29.47 -7.21
N PRO A 575 15.03 -29.35 -7.65
CA PRO A 575 16.09 -28.79 -6.82
C PRO A 575 15.84 -27.33 -6.42
N GLU A 576 15.36 -26.49 -7.34
CA GLU A 576 15.02 -25.09 -7.06
C GLU A 576 13.84 -24.96 -6.08
N GLU A 577 12.86 -25.86 -6.21
CA GLU A 577 11.71 -25.92 -5.31
C GLU A 577 12.10 -26.40 -3.92
N MET A 578 12.91 -27.44 -3.83
CA MET A 578 13.46 -27.96 -2.58
C MET A 578 14.24 -26.88 -1.83
N LEU A 579 15.11 -26.15 -2.54
CA LEU A 579 15.86 -25.03 -1.96
C LEU A 579 14.93 -23.95 -1.39
N THR A 580 13.94 -23.53 -2.18
CA THR A 580 12.97 -22.50 -1.77
C THR A 580 12.13 -22.99 -0.58
N ALA A 581 11.73 -24.25 -0.57
CA ALA A 581 10.95 -24.84 0.51
C ALA A 581 11.75 -24.99 1.81
N LEU A 582 13.01 -25.42 1.75
CA LEU A 582 13.90 -25.47 2.92
C LEU A 582 14.11 -24.08 3.51
N TYR A 583 14.29 -23.06 2.67
CA TYR A 583 14.39 -21.68 3.13
C TYR A 583 13.09 -21.19 3.77
N MET A 584 11.95 -21.44 3.13
CA MET A 584 10.65 -21.06 3.69
C MET A 584 10.35 -21.79 5.01
N GLN A 585 10.75 -23.05 5.12
CA GLN A 585 10.65 -23.81 6.35
C GLN A 585 11.48 -23.18 7.48
N GLN A 586 12.71 -22.76 7.20
CA GLN A 586 13.54 -22.03 8.16
C GLN A 586 12.85 -20.76 8.63
N VAL A 587 12.32 -19.96 7.70
CA VAL A 587 11.57 -18.72 8.00
C VAL A 587 10.37 -19.00 8.90
N MET A 588 9.55 -20.00 8.58
CA MET A 588 8.37 -20.36 9.36
C MET A 588 8.76 -20.86 10.76
N ASN A 589 9.81 -21.65 10.88
CA ASN A 589 10.31 -22.14 12.17
C ASN A 589 10.79 -20.99 13.06
N GLU A 590 11.48 -19.99 12.49
CA GLU A 590 11.86 -18.77 13.22
C GLU A 590 10.64 -17.91 13.60
N ALA A 591 9.57 -17.96 12.80
CA ALA A 591 8.28 -17.39 13.14
C ALA A 591 7.52 -18.16 14.25
N GLY A 592 8.05 -19.30 14.70
CA GLY A 592 7.42 -20.16 15.72
C GLY A 592 6.28 -21.03 15.16
N ILE A 593 6.27 -21.28 13.85
CA ILE A 593 5.26 -22.09 13.16
C ILE A 593 5.82 -23.51 12.98
N ASP A 594 5.02 -24.51 13.37
CA ASP A 594 5.32 -25.91 13.11
C ASP A 594 5.13 -26.23 11.62
N THR A 595 6.06 -26.98 11.03
CA THR A 595 6.08 -27.21 9.58
C THR A 595 6.39 -28.66 9.23
N LYS A 596 5.85 -29.12 8.10
CA LYS A 596 6.21 -30.40 7.51
C LYS A 596 6.38 -30.28 6.01
N LEU A 597 7.59 -30.51 5.52
CA LEU A 597 7.86 -30.64 4.10
C LEU A 597 7.35 -31.99 3.62
N CYS A 598 6.48 -32.00 2.61
CA CYS A 598 5.88 -33.23 2.11
C CYS A 598 6.05 -33.33 0.58
N SER A 599 6.38 -34.54 0.15
CA SER A 599 6.25 -34.96 -1.24
C SER A 599 4.90 -35.64 -1.43
N MET A 600 4.01 -34.97 -2.16
CA MET A 600 2.59 -35.32 -2.38
C MET A 600 2.27 -36.83 -2.33
N SER A 601 2.83 -37.61 -3.26
CA SER A 601 2.46 -39.02 -3.47
C SER A 601 2.83 -39.95 -2.33
N ASP A 602 3.82 -39.56 -1.53
CA ASP A 602 4.45 -40.47 -0.58
C ASP A 602 4.04 -40.15 0.86
N ASP A 603 3.61 -38.90 1.12
CA ASP A 603 3.43 -38.38 2.47
C ASP A 603 1.98 -38.15 2.89
N LEU A 604 1.02 -38.11 1.96
CA LEU A 604 -0.37 -37.74 2.25
C LEU A 604 -1.35 -38.86 1.88
N TYR A 605 -2.38 -39.08 2.68
CA TYR A 605 -3.42 -40.07 2.41
C TYR A 605 -4.79 -39.66 2.98
N TRP A 606 -5.83 -40.22 2.40
CA TRP A 606 -7.20 -40.08 2.87
C TRP A 606 -7.45 -40.95 4.10
N LYS A 607 -8.13 -40.39 5.10
CA LYS A 607 -8.62 -41.09 6.28
C LYS A 607 -9.87 -40.41 6.82
N ASP A 608 -10.95 -41.17 6.91
CA ASP A 608 -12.25 -40.73 7.41
C ASP A 608 -12.76 -39.45 6.73
N GLY A 609 -12.56 -39.37 5.40
CA GLY A 609 -12.95 -38.23 4.57
C GLY A 609 -12.08 -36.97 4.74
N LYS A 610 -10.93 -37.08 5.40
CA LYS A 610 -9.94 -36.01 5.59
C LYS A 610 -8.59 -36.43 5.04
N ILE A 611 -7.70 -35.46 4.84
CA ILE A 611 -6.34 -35.71 4.38
C ILE A 611 -5.39 -35.60 5.58
N GLU A 612 -4.70 -36.69 5.89
CA GLU A 612 -3.66 -36.74 6.92
C GLU A 612 -2.29 -36.94 6.27
N ASP A 613 -1.25 -36.48 6.95
CA ASP A 613 0.13 -36.81 6.60
C ASP A 613 0.59 -38.15 7.20
N SER A 614 1.80 -38.59 6.83
CA SER A 614 2.45 -39.82 7.28
C SER A 614 2.58 -39.99 8.81
N ASP A 615 2.49 -38.91 9.59
CA ASP A 615 2.51 -38.92 11.06
C ASP A 615 1.09 -38.89 11.66
N GLY A 616 0.05 -38.93 10.83
CA GLY A 616 -1.35 -38.83 11.23
C GLY A 616 -1.79 -37.41 11.58
N ARG A 617 -1.05 -36.37 11.16
CA ARG A 617 -1.47 -34.98 11.37
C ARG A 617 -2.43 -34.57 10.27
N LEU A 618 -3.52 -33.91 10.64
CA LEU A 618 -4.49 -33.36 9.69
C LEU A 618 -3.85 -32.24 8.86
N VAL A 619 -4.05 -32.28 7.54
CA VAL A 619 -3.67 -31.19 6.64
C VAL A 619 -4.75 -30.11 6.68
N THR A 620 -4.42 -28.94 7.25
CA THR A 620 -5.33 -27.79 7.35
C THR A 620 -4.79 -26.53 6.71
N THR A 621 -3.47 -26.42 6.56
CA THR A 621 -2.83 -25.25 5.93
C THR A 621 -1.64 -25.70 5.12
N VAL A 622 -1.57 -25.21 3.88
CA VAL A 622 -0.57 -25.60 2.91
C VAL A 622 0.12 -24.37 2.35
N TRP A 623 1.44 -24.41 2.30
CA TRP A 623 2.25 -23.55 1.45
C TRP A 623 2.75 -24.35 0.24
N LYS A 624 2.65 -23.80 -0.97
CA LYS A 624 2.89 -24.55 -2.22
C LYS A 624 3.91 -23.90 -3.15
N LEU A 625 4.59 -24.76 -3.92
CA LEU A 625 5.32 -24.36 -5.15
C LEU A 625 4.70 -24.95 -6.43
N TRP A 626 3.48 -25.48 -6.34
CA TRP A 626 2.70 -25.93 -7.49
C TRP A 626 1.92 -24.77 -8.14
N MET A 627 1.99 -24.64 -9.46
CA MET A 627 1.18 -23.65 -10.19
C MET A 627 -0.30 -24.00 -10.15
N TRP A 628 -1.17 -22.98 -10.04
CA TRP A 628 -2.62 -23.19 -10.11
C TRP A 628 -3.08 -23.78 -11.46
N ASP A 629 -2.41 -23.46 -12.57
CA ASP A 629 -2.72 -24.04 -13.88
C ASP A 629 -2.48 -25.57 -13.91
N THR A 630 -1.41 -26.05 -13.25
CA THR A 630 -1.16 -27.49 -13.06
C THR A 630 -2.27 -28.14 -12.24
N ILE A 631 -2.74 -27.47 -11.19
CA ILE A 631 -3.83 -27.95 -10.32
C ILE A 631 -5.16 -28.04 -11.10
N PHE A 632 -5.44 -27.09 -12.00
CA PHE A 632 -6.63 -27.14 -12.86
C PHE A 632 -6.57 -28.30 -13.86
N ASN A 633 -5.41 -28.55 -14.46
CA ASN A 633 -5.24 -29.70 -15.35
C ASN A 633 -5.39 -31.03 -14.59
N ASP A 634 -4.84 -31.12 -13.38
CA ASP A 634 -5.02 -32.28 -12.49
C ASP A 634 -6.51 -32.50 -12.15
N TYR A 635 -7.27 -31.44 -11.89
CA TYR A 635 -8.72 -31.56 -11.70
C TYR A 635 -9.42 -32.24 -12.89
N PHE A 636 -9.18 -31.80 -14.13
CA PHE A 636 -9.84 -32.42 -15.28
C PHE A 636 -9.39 -33.86 -15.52
N ASN A 637 -8.11 -34.15 -15.32
CA ASN A 637 -7.58 -35.51 -15.44
C ASN A 637 -8.21 -36.45 -14.41
N THR A 638 -8.29 -36.01 -13.14
CA THR A 638 -8.88 -36.81 -12.05
C THR A 638 -10.36 -37.07 -12.23
N GLN A 639 -11.14 -36.08 -12.70
CA GLN A 639 -12.56 -36.29 -13.02
C GLN A 639 -12.72 -37.39 -14.08
N LYS A 640 -11.91 -37.33 -15.15
CA LYS A 640 -11.92 -38.33 -16.21
C LYS A 640 -11.50 -39.72 -15.72
N GLU A 641 -10.44 -39.81 -14.92
CA GLU A 641 -9.97 -41.06 -14.32
C GLU A 641 -11.03 -41.71 -13.42
N ARG A 642 -11.78 -40.89 -12.69
CA ARG A 642 -12.87 -41.32 -11.80
C ARG A 642 -14.18 -41.63 -12.54
N GLY A 643 -14.24 -41.42 -13.86
CA GLY A 643 -15.47 -41.59 -14.65
C GLY A 643 -16.57 -40.59 -14.28
N LEU A 644 -16.18 -39.44 -13.69
CA LEU A 644 -17.08 -38.35 -13.36
C LEU A 644 -17.21 -37.47 -14.60
N ASP A 645 -18.40 -37.44 -15.18
CA ASP A 645 -18.76 -36.49 -16.23
C ASP A 645 -19.54 -35.33 -15.60
N VAL A 646 -19.44 -34.14 -16.17
CA VAL A 646 -20.11 -32.92 -15.70
C VAL A 646 -21.64 -33.07 -15.68
N ASP A 647 -22.16 -34.02 -16.46
CA ASP A 647 -23.58 -34.30 -16.64
C ASP A 647 -24.14 -35.39 -15.70
N ASN A 648 -23.30 -36.05 -14.88
CA ASN A 648 -23.74 -37.12 -13.98
C ASN A 648 -23.62 -36.71 -12.50
N ASP A 649 -24.68 -36.91 -11.71
CA ASP A 649 -24.72 -36.66 -10.25
C ASP A 649 -23.86 -37.64 -9.41
N LEU A 650 -22.82 -38.23 -10.00
CA LEU A 650 -21.92 -39.15 -9.30
C LEU A 650 -20.97 -38.35 -8.41
N VAL A 651 -20.87 -38.76 -7.15
CA VAL A 651 -19.91 -38.20 -6.18
C VAL A 651 -18.85 -39.26 -5.94
N TRP A 652 -17.60 -38.95 -6.25
CA TRP A 652 -16.48 -39.79 -5.84
C TRP A 652 -16.26 -39.65 -4.33
N ILE A 653 -16.10 -40.78 -3.65
CA ILE A 653 -15.85 -40.86 -2.22
C ILE A 653 -14.46 -41.49 -2.04
N PRO A 654 -13.50 -40.80 -1.38
CA PRO A 654 -12.19 -41.36 -1.11
C PRO A 654 -12.28 -42.58 -0.18
N THR A 655 -11.42 -43.59 -0.40
CA THR A 655 -11.24 -44.70 0.53
C THR A 655 -10.08 -44.43 1.47
N ASN A 656 -10.16 -44.92 2.71
CA ASN A 656 -9.05 -44.81 3.66
C ASN A 656 -7.78 -45.46 3.09
N GLY A 657 -6.67 -44.71 3.10
CA GLY A 657 -5.38 -45.12 2.57
C GLY A 657 -5.12 -44.67 1.13
N ASP A 658 -6.12 -44.16 0.40
CA ASP A 658 -5.90 -43.61 -0.94
C ASP A 658 -5.02 -42.36 -0.86
N HIS A 659 -4.11 -42.17 -1.83
CA HIS A 659 -3.34 -40.93 -1.94
C HIS A 659 -4.17 -39.85 -2.65
N PRO A 660 -4.20 -38.60 -2.14
CA PRO A 660 -4.91 -37.51 -2.79
C PRO A 660 -4.17 -37.01 -4.03
N HIS A 661 -4.92 -36.55 -5.04
CA HIS A 661 -4.37 -35.79 -6.15
C HIS A 661 -4.14 -34.32 -5.76
N LEU A 662 -3.48 -33.53 -6.63
CA LEU A 662 -3.24 -32.10 -6.36
C LEU A 662 -4.56 -31.35 -6.16
N SER A 663 -5.53 -31.58 -7.04
CA SER A 663 -6.85 -30.97 -7.01
C SER A 663 -7.65 -31.34 -5.74
N ASP A 664 -7.49 -32.56 -5.21
CA ASP A 664 -8.13 -33.00 -3.96
C ASP A 664 -7.66 -32.21 -2.74
N ILE A 665 -6.44 -31.64 -2.79
CA ILE A 665 -5.86 -30.83 -1.72
C ILE A 665 -6.14 -29.35 -1.94
N PHE A 666 -5.70 -28.83 -3.08
CA PHE A 666 -5.67 -27.38 -3.30
C PHE A 666 -7.04 -26.78 -3.62
N LEU A 667 -8.00 -27.61 -4.02
CA LEU A 667 -9.39 -27.22 -4.24
C LEU A 667 -10.32 -27.71 -3.11
N ASN A 668 -9.75 -28.13 -1.97
CA ASN A 668 -10.48 -28.52 -0.78
C ASN A 668 -10.85 -27.29 0.06
N ASP A 669 -12.14 -27.06 0.28
CA ASP A 669 -12.63 -25.89 1.01
C ASP A 669 -12.27 -25.92 2.51
N GLN A 670 -11.76 -27.04 3.03
CA GLN A 670 -11.27 -27.17 4.42
C GLN A 670 -9.78 -26.91 4.57
N ILE A 671 -9.04 -26.73 3.47
CA ILE A 671 -7.59 -26.53 3.46
C ILE A 671 -7.28 -25.10 3.05
N GLN A 672 -6.58 -24.37 3.92
CA GLN A 672 -6.09 -23.03 3.62
C GLN A 672 -4.83 -23.11 2.75
N VAL A 673 -4.80 -22.44 1.60
CA VAL A 673 -3.68 -22.52 0.64
C VAL A 673 -2.98 -21.17 0.50
N ILE A 674 -1.64 -21.19 0.57
CA ILE A 674 -0.73 -20.06 0.37
C ILE A 674 0.23 -20.42 -0.78
N GLU A 675 0.30 -19.68 -1.88
CA GLU A 675 -0.47 -18.48 -2.23
C GLU A 675 -1.95 -18.77 -2.56
N PRO A 676 -2.87 -17.82 -2.29
CA PRO A 676 -4.31 -18.03 -2.48
C PRO A 676 -4.73 -18.11 -3.96
N LEU A 677 -5.81 -18.85 -4.22
CA LEU A 677 -6.33 -19.13 -5.57
C LEU A 677 -6.53 -17.90 -6.47
N TRP A 678 -6.88 -16.73 -5.93
CA TRP A 678 -7.06 -15.53 -6.75
C TRP A 678 -5.78 -15.05 -7.45
N LYS A 679 -4.59 -15.43 -6.94
CA LYS A 679 -3.31 -15.08 -7.55
C LYS A 679 -3.09 -15.67 -8.93
N VAL A 680 -3.85 -16.71 -9.30
CA VAL A 680 -3.85 -17.23 -10.68
C VAL A 680 -4.24 -16.15 -11.70
N ILE A 681 -5.07 -15.18 -11.29
CA ILE A 681 -5.45 -14.05 -12.13
C ILE A 681 -4.32 -13.03 -12.15
N THR A 682 -3.84 -12.61 -10.98
CA THR A 682 -2.77 -11.60 -10.88
C THR A 682 -1.48 -12.02 -11.61
N SER A 683 -1.16 -13.32 -11.59
CA SER A 683 0.02 -13.86 -12.25
C SER A 683 -0.15 -14.07 -13.76
N ASN A 684 -1.36 -13.95 -14.28
CA ASN A 684 -1.67 -14.21 -15.68
C ASN A 684 -1.32 -12.99 -16.54
N LYS A 685 -0.52 -13.17 -17.59
CA LYS A 685 -0.08 -12.08 -18.48
C LYS A 685 -1.26 -11.47 -19.26
N ALA A 686 -2.41 -12.13 -19.24
CA ALA A 686 -3.71 -11.59 -19.60
C ALA A 686 -4.05 -10.23 -18.94
N LEU A 687 -3.48 -9.93 -17.78
CA LEU A 687 -3.72 -8.66 -17.12
C LEU A 687 -2.99 -7.49 -17.79
N LEU A 688 -1.93 -7.72 -18.57
CA LEU A 688 -1.12 -6.63 -19.12
C LEU A 688 -1.91 -5.74 -20.08
N PRO A 689 -2.73 -6.27 -21.02
CA PRO A 689 -3.61 -5.43 -21.83
C PRO A 689 -4.69 -4.70 -21.02
N ILE A 690 -5.19 -5.32 -19.95
CA ILE A 690 -6.18 -4.72 -19.04
C ILE A 690 -5.56 -3.54 -18.29
N LEU A 691 -4.37 -3.73 -17.72
CA LEU A 691 -3.57 -2.69 -17.07
C LEU A 691 -3.32 -1.52 -18.02
N TRP A 692 -2.92 -1.80 -19.26
CA TRP A 692 -2.70 -0.76 -20.26
C TRP A 692 -3.99 0.01 -20.59
N SER A 693 -5.14 -0.67 -20.63
CA SER A 693 -6.44 -0.02 -20.82
C SER A 693 -6.85 0.87 -19.66
N ILE A 694 -6.52 0.50 -18.41
CA ILE A 694 -6.85 1.28 -17.20
C ILE A 694 -5.90 2.46 -17.05
N TYR A 695 -4.60 2.25 -17.31
CA TYR A 695 -3.53 3.25 -17.16
C TYR A 695 -2.76 3.46 -18.48
N PRO A 696 -3.40 4.03 -19.52
CA PRO A 696 -2.74 4.23 -20.81
C PRO A 696 -1.55 5.17 -20.67
N ASN A 697 -0.42 4.81 -21.29
CA ASN A 697 0.83 5.57 -21.26
C ASN A 697 1.45 5.74 -19.87
N HIS A 698 1.10 4.88 -18.91
CA HIS A 698 1.74 4.88 -17.61
C HIS A 698 3.26 4.67 -17.74
N GLN A 699 4.05 5.44 -16.99
CA GLN A 699 5.51 5.45 -17.14
C GLN A 699 6.17 4.08 -16.95
N TYR A 700 5.60 3.21 -16.12
CA TYR A 700 6.11 1.86 -15.85
C TYR A 700 5.53 0.76 -16.74
N LEU A 701 4.45 1.03 -17.47
CA LEU A 701 3.82 0.03 -18.34
C LEU A 701 4.36 0.09 -19.76
N LEU A 702 4.25 -1.04 -20.44
CA LEU A 702 4.43 -1.20 -21.87
C LEU A 702 3.07 -1.43 -22.52
N ARG A 703 2.86 -0.88 -23.71
CA ARG A 703 1.63 -1.14 -24.47
C ARG A 703 1.46 -2.64 -24.62
N SER A 704 0.32 -3.16 -24.21
CA SER A 704 0.03 -4.59 -24.27
C SER A 704 -1.36 -4.80 -24.88
N GLU A 705 -1.47 -5.72 -25.80
CA GLU A 705 -2.70 -6.00 -26.56
C GLU A 705 -2.92 -7.50 -26.70
N TRP A 706 -4.16 -7.88 -26.99
CA TRP A 706 -4.55 -9.28 -27.26
C TRP A 706 -4.23 -9.75 -28.68
N THR A 707 -4.02 -8.80 -29.58
CA THR A 707 -3.75 -9.02 -30.99
C THR A 707 -2.67 -8.04 -31.43
N VAL A 708 -1.91 -8.37 -32.46
CA VAL A 708 -0.94 -7.44 -33.05
C VAL A 708 -1.68 -6.24 -33.64
N THR A 709 -1.32 -5.03 -33.20
CA THR A 709 -1.87 -3.75 -33.68
C THR A 709 -0.81 -2.96 -34.45
N ASP A 710 -1.21 -2.00 -35.28
CA ASP A 710 -0.26 -1.14 -36.01
C ASP A 710 0.72 -0.42 -35.07
N ALA A 711 0.26 0.00 -33.89
CA ALA A 711 1.12 0.63 -32.89
C ALA A 711 2.22 -0.31 -32.37
N LEU A 712 1.89 -1.59 -32.16
CA LEU A 712 2.87 -2.62 -31.80
C LEU A 712 3.82 -2.91 -32.95
N LYS A 713 3.34 -2.96 -34.19
CA LYS A 713 4.22 -3.08 -35.36
C LYS A 713 5.19 -1.91 -35.46
N CYS A 714 4.76 -0.66 -35.23
CA CYS A 714 5.65 0.50 -35.27
C CYS A 714 6.77 0.50 -34.20
N SER A 715 6.55 -0.18 -33.07
CA SER A 715 7.50 -0.24 -31.95
C SER A 715 8.33 -1.53 -31.93
N GLY A 716 7.86 -2.59 -32.60
CA GLY A 716 8.29 -3.95 -32.32
C GLY A 716 7.54 -4.50 -31.11
N TYR A 717 7.42 -5.82 -30.99
CA TYR A 717 6.65 -6.43 -29.91
C TYR A 717 7.18 -7.79 -29.48
N VAL A 718 6.75 -8.22 -28.32
CA VAL A 718 7.04 -9.52 -27.72
C VAL A 718 5.73 -10.30 -27.65
N LYS A 719 5.69 -11.46 -28.30
CA LYS A 719 4.62 -12.45 -28.14
C LYS A 719 4.94 -13.30 -26.91
N LYS A 720 4.01 -13.36 -25.95
CA LYS A 720 4.18 -14.13 -24.70
C LYS A 720 2.91 -14.95 -24.42
N PRO A 721 3.03 -16.23 -24.00
CA PRO A 721 1.87 -16.99 -23.58
C PRO A 721 1.27 -16.37 -22.31
N ILE A 722 -0.06 -16.41 -22.18
CA ILE A 722 -0.77 -15.80 -21.04
C ILE A 722 -0.42 -16.50 -19.71
N VAL A 723 -0.21 -17.81 -19.77
CA VAL A 723 0.32 -18.66 -18.71
C VAL A 723 1.69 -19.14 -19.16
N GLY A 724 2.70 -18.94 -18.34
CA GLY A 724 4.05 -19.39 -18.63
C GLY A 724 5.10 -18.78 -17.71
N CYS A 725 6.24 -19.45 -17.59
CA CYS A 725 7.35 -19.09 -16.72
C CYS A 725 8.70 -19.27 -17.43
N CYS A 726 9.77 -18.78 -16.82
CA CYS A 726 11.16 -19.08 -17.22
C CYS A 726 11.50 -18.79 -18.69
N GLY A 727 10.91 -17.74 -19.27
CA GLY A 727 11.19 -17.33 -20.65
C GLY A 727 10.75 -18.30 -21.73
N GLN A 728 9.86 -19.26 -21.43
CA GLN A 728 9.38 -20.25 -22.39
C GLN A 728 8.39 -19.67 -23.41
N ASN A 729 8.48 -20.11 -24.66
CA ASN A 729 7.59 -19.75 -25.77
C ASN A 729 7.48 -18.23 -26.00
N ILE A 730 8.58 -17.51 -25.79
CA ILE A 730 8.70 -16.08 -26.03
C ILE A 730 9.27 -15.84 -27.43
N THR A 731 8.62 -14.97 -28.21
CA THR A 731 9.09 -14.53 -29.53
C THR A 731 9.19 -13.01 -29.58
N LEU A 732 10.36 -12.47 -29.94
CA LEU A 732 10.59 -11.03 -30.11
C LEU A 732 10.52 -10.69 -31.59
N HIS A 733 9.66 -9.73 -31.95
CA HIS A 733 9.48 -9.21 -33.30
C HIS A 733 10.01 -7.78 -33.42
N ASN A 734 10.66 -7.50 -34.55
CA ASN A 734 11.09 -6.15 -34.90
C ASN A 734 9.93 -5.30 -35.46
N LYS A 735 10.21 -4.05 -35.80
CA LYS A 735 9.23 -3.06 -36.28
C LYS A 735 8.59 -3.39 -37.64
N ASP A 736 9.11 -4.39 -38.33
CA ASP A 736 8.60 -4.86 -39.62
C ASP A 736 7.60 -6.02 -39.48
N ASP A 737 7.29 -6.48 -38.25
CA ASP A 737 6.38 -7.59 -37.91
C ASP A 737 6.89 -8.98 -38.37
N GLU A 738 7.55 -9.05 -39.52
CA GLU A 738 8.07 -10.25 -40.15
C GLU A 738 9.40 -10.73 -39.54
N THR A 739 10.26 -9.82 -39.06
CA THR A 739 11.58 -10.20 -38.55
C THR A 739 11.51 -10.63 -37.09
N VAL A 740 11.74 -11.91 -36.83
CA VAL A 740 11.95 -12.46 -35.49
C VAL A 740 13.39 -12.19 -35.04
N ILE A 741 13.53 -11.43 -33.94
CA ILE A 741 14.81 -11.08 -33.32
C ILE A 741 15.35 -12.26 -32.49
N ASN A 742 14.46 -12.92 -31.75
CA ASN A 742 14.79 -14.05 -30.89
C ASN A 742 13.54 -14.87 -30.60
N GLU A 743 13.70 -16.17 -30.38
CA GLU A 743 12.61 -17.08 -30.06
C GLU A 743 13.09 -18.20 -29.13
N THR A 744 12.19 -18.66 -28.27
CA THR A 744 12.41 -19.76 -27.32
C THR A 744 11.30 -20.78 -27.44
N THR A 745 11.64 -22.06 -27.20
CA THR A 745 10.67 -23.16 -27.14
C THR A 745 10.22 -23.41 -25.70
N GLY A 746 9.23 -24.28 -25.51
CA GLY A 746 8.72 -24.62 -24.19
C GLY A 746 7.34 -25.27 -24.21
N ASN A 747 6.74 -25.44 -23.04
CA ASN A 747 5.53 -26.26 -22.87
C ASN A 747 4.21 -25.50 -23.09
N TYR A 748 4.25 -24.23 -23.52
CA TYR A 748 3.09 -23.35 -23.61
C TYR A 748 2.67 -22.99 -25.05
N GLU A 749 3.12 -23.75 -26.05
CA GLU A 749 2.82 -23.49 -27.48
C GLU A 749 1.32 -23.41 -27.80
N ASN A 750 0.50 -24.17 -27.06
CA ASN A 750 -0.95 -24.25 -27.26
C ASN A 750 -1.75 -23.25 -26.41
N ARG A 751 -1.08 -22.36 -25.66
CA ARG A 751 -1.76 -21.35 -24.84
C ARG A 751 -2.02 -20.08 -25.65
N ASN A 752 -3.11 -19.39 -25.30
CA ASN A 752 -3.36 -18.03 -25.80
C ASN A 752 -2.16 -17.10 -25.47
N CYS A 753 -1.99 -16.04 -26.26
CA CYS A 753 -0.87 -15.12 -26.10
C CYS A 753 -1.35 -13.67 -25.94
N ILE A 754 -0.47 -12.85 -25.35
CA ILE A 754 -0.52 -11.39 -25.45
C ILE A 754 0.65 -10.89 -26.29
N TYR A 755 0.52 -9.65 -26.75
CA TYR A 755 1.54 -8.93 -27.51
C TYR A 755 1.88 -7.65 -26.76
N GLN A 756 3.11 -7.56 -26.26
CA GLN A 756 3.61 -6.45 -25.48
C GLN A 756 4.65 -5.66 -26.27
N GLU A 757 4.64 -4.34 -26.21
CA GLU A 757 5.63 -3.47 -26.85
C GLU A 757 7.05 -3.87 -26.48
N LEU A 758 7.91 -3.96 -27.49
CA LEU A 758 9.31 -4.34 -27.30
C LEU A 758 10.05 -3.20 -26.60
N PHE A 759 10.59 -3.50 -25.43
CA PHE A 759 11.47 -2.59 -24.71
C PHE A 759 12.94 -2.98 -24.94
N PRO A 760 13.76 -2.09 -25.53
CA PRO A 760 15.16 -2.41 -25.79
C PRO A 760 15.95 -2.44 -24.48
N LEU A 761 16.47 -3.63 -24.14
CA LEU A 761 17.36 -3.81 -22.99
C LEU A 761 18.75 -3.24 -23.29
N THR A 762 19.33 -2.55 -22.32
CA THR A 762 20.71 -2.08 -22.39
C THR A 762 21.66 -3.20 -22.01
N SER A 763 22.72 -3.40 -22.80
CA SER A 763 23.77 -4.36 -22.49
C SER A 763 24.81 -3.70 -21.57
N PHE A 764 25.15 -4.38 -20.48
CA PHE A 764 26.19 -4.01 -19.54
C PHE A 764 27.32 -5.05 -19.64
N ASN A 765 28.43 -4.68 -20.27
CA ASN A 765 29.57 -5.57 -20.52
C ASN A 765 29.18 -6.91 -21.18
N GLY A 766 28.26 -6.88 -22.15
CA GLY A 766 27.81 -8.06 -22.90
C GLY A 766 26.68 -8.86 -22.24
N TYR A 767 26.12 -8.37 -21.12
CA TYR A 767 25.00 -9.00 -20.41
C TYR A 767 23.79 -8.06 -20.36
N TYR A 768 22.61 -8.62 -20.55
CA TYR A 768 21.32 -7.98 -20.29
C TYR A 768 20.84 -8.36 -18.90
N CYS A 769 20.13 -7.47 -18.23
CA CYS A 769 19.67 -7.72 -16.87
C CYS A 769 18.21 -7.35 -16.66
N ILE A 770 17.56 -8.12 -15.78
CA ILE A 770 16.21 -7.90 -15.29
C ILE A 770 16.27 -7.88 -13.76
N PHE A 771 15.54 -6.95 -13.16
CA PHE A 771 15.35 -6.93 -11.72
C PHE A 771 14.17 -7.83 -11.36
N GLY A 772 14.43 -8.86 -10.55
CA GLY A 772 13.39 -9.61 -9.86
C GLY A 772 13.02 -8.87 -8.57
N SER A 773 12.01 -8.01 -8.64
CA SER A 773 11.59 -7.14 -7.54
C SER A 773 10.51 -7.80 -6.68
N TRP A 774 10.80 -7.99 -5.40
CA TRP A 774 9.98 -8.78 -4.48
C TRP A 774 8.94 -7.94 -3.77
N ILE A 775 7.69 -8.38 -3.89
CA ILE A 775 6.55 -7.93 -3.12
C ILE A 775 6.24 -8.97 -2.06
N LEU A 776 6.44 -8.65 -0.79
CA LEU A 776 6.05 -9.49 0.34
C LEU A 776 4.89 -8.84 1.08
N HIS A 777 3.78 -9.58 1.21
CA HIS A 777 2.53 -9.10 1.81
C HIS A 777 2.10 -7.70 1.32
N GLY A 778 2.12 -7.53 -0.01
CA GLY A 778 1.69 -6.32 -0.71
C GLY A 778 2.69 -5.14 -0.69
N ARG A 779 3.95 -5.34 -0.26
CA ARG A 779 4.98 -4.30 -0.29
C ARG A 779 6.31 -4.76 -0.85
N PHE A 780 7.00 -3.86 -1.51
CA PHE A 780 8.39 -4.03 -1.88
C PHE A 780 9.27 -4.24 -0.65
N THR A 781 10.13 -5.25 -0.71
CA THR A 781 11.09 -5.57 0.36
C THR A 781 12.52 -5.76 -0.12
N GLY A 782 12.73 -5.87 -1.43
CA GLY A 782 14.05 -6.05 -2.03
C GLY A 782 14.00 -6.54 -3.45
N PHE A 783 15.15 -6.65 -4.10
CA PHE A 783 15.25 -7.22 -5.45
C PHE A 783 16.55 -7.99 -5.65
N CYS A 784 16.58 -8.83 -6.68
CA CYS A 784 17.79 -9.44 -7.21
C CYS A 784 17.94 -9.09 -8.69
N VAL A 785 19.15 -9.24 -9.24
CA VAL A 785 19.41 -9.09 -10.66
C VAL A 785 19.55 -10.47 -11.29
N HIS A 786 18.74 -10.76 -12.31
CA HIS A 786 18.99 -11.86 -13.23
C HIS A 786 19.74 -11.30 -14.43
N GLU A 787 20.87 -11.88 -14.80
CA GLU A 787 21.60 -11.47 -16.00
C GLU A 787 21.74 -12.62 -17.00
N ASP A 788 21.81 -12.30 -18.29
CA ASP A 788 22.08 -13.27 -19.35
C ASP A 788 22.75 -12.57 -20.56
N GLN A 789 23.50 -13.32 -21.37
CA GLN A 789 23.99 -12.81 -22.66
C GLN A 789 22.88 -12.81 -23.72
N LYS A 790 21.84 -13.63 -23.53
CA LYS A 790 20.61 -13.66 -24.32
C LYS A 790 19.68 -12.51 -23.92
N LEU A 791 18.84 -12.08 -24.86
CA LEU A 791 17.79 -11.09 -24.60
C LEU A 791 16.63 -11.63 -23.74
N ILE A 792 16.41 -12.95 -23.76
CA ILE A 792 15.36 -13.62 -22.99
C ILE A 792 16.05 -14.36 -21.84
N THR A 793 15.71 -13.99 -20.60
CA THR A 793 16.12 -14.72 -19.40
C THR A 793 15.33 -16.01 -19.26
N ASP A 794 15.97 -17.07 -18.78
CA ASP A 794 15.37 -18.38 -18.55
C ASP A 794 15.71 -18.94 -17.16
N ALA A 795 15.28 -20.17 -16.88
CA ALA A 795 15.51 -20.84 -15.58
C ALA A 795 17.00 -21.03 -15.24
N LYS A 796 17.90 -20.92 -16.22
CA LYS A 796 19.35 -21.06 -16.03
C LYS A 796 20.06 -19.71 -15.94
N SER A 797 19.34 -18.60 -16.17
CA SER A 797 19.92 -17.26 -16.08
C SER A 797 20.33 -16.98 -14.62
N PRO A 798 21.60 -16.68 -14.35
CA PRO A 798 22.13 -16.57 -13.00
C PRO A 798 21.58 -15.36 -12.26
N VAL A 799 21.26 -15.56 -10.98
CA VAL A 799 21.11 -14.47 -10.02
C VAL A 799 22.48 -13.89 -9.72
N THR A 800 22.65 -12.61 -9.97
CA THR A 800 23.91 -11.88 -9.79
C THR A 800 23.76 -10.87 -8.67
N THR A 801 24.70 -10.92 -7.73
CA THR A 801 24.72 -10.05 -6.56
C THR A 801 24.72 -8.58 -6.96
N SER A 802 23.95 -7.79 -6.23
CA SER A 802 23.95 -6.34 -6.36
C SER A 802 24.29 -5.71 -5.02
N CYS A 803 25.02 -4.60 -5.04
CA CYS A 803 25.26 -3.78 -3.86
C CYS A 803 24.78 -2.36 -4.06
N ILE A 804 24.28 -1.75 -2.98
CA ILE A 804 23.84 -0.36 -3.02
C ILE A 804 24.96 0.55 -2.52
N VAL A 805 25.26 1.57 -3.33
CA VAL A 805 26.22 2.64 -3.06
C VAL A 805 25.44 3.94 -2.91
N TRP A 806 25.28 4.44 -1.68
CA TRP A 806 24.65 5.75 -1.47
C TRP A 806 25.49 6.86 -2.07
N LYS A 807 24.85 7.76 -2.81
CA LYS A 807 25.46 8.98 -3.36
C LYS A 807 25.10 10.20 -2.54
#